data_AF-A0A2N7G6H8-F1
#
_entry.id   AF-A0A2N7G6H8-F1
#
_cell.length_a   1.000
_cell.length_b   1.000
_cell.length_c   1.000
_cell.angle_alpha   90.00
_cell.angle_beta   90.00
_cell.angle_gamma   90.00
#
_symmetry.space_group_name_H-M   'P 1'
#
loop_
_entity.id
_entity.type
_entity.pdbx_description
1 polymer ?
#
loop_
_entity_poly.entity_id
_entity_poly.type
_entity_poly.pdbx_seq_one_letter_code
_entity_poly.pdbx_strand_id
1 'polypeptide(L)'
;MKSYRYALPLFIGLSSQSFANQEMLTNGNFEKDLAHWWVAGTTVSVDNGEACATISRPGSNPWDVILGHANIGLAEGNTYAIAFEAKANTATEVKTLIQHEGPPYTHYFVNQTELKPQWNSYHYQFNQTLPNDAGAEFQFQMGAQKEATVCFRNISIQGEPYREDRSVSPLRVNQVGFLPNADKKAFFVSESNEALRWKLFDANGINIDVGRTLPFGLNRASGEMIHQIDLSYLTTDQQGLKVTIDDVESFSFDVHSSIYSEMKYDALSYFYQNRSGIEIEPQYVQRNDLARPAGHPSDVVTCFDKKDAWGNEWPGCDFEVDVTGGWYDAGDHGKYTVNSGITTWTLLNLYERGFWLDTVDIPFPDGTVKIPENNNGVNDLLDEARWNIEFMLSMQIPTGQRVAAPIGDLSASQTLNLTDIDASHLVFHKVADESWTGIPLAPHQDKEKRYVGQPSTAATLNLAAIGAQCARIWKDIDSDFSKKCLTAAENAWEAANKNPEIYAYNNFLGSGPYDDFNLVDEFYWAATELFITTGKSGYKDAAVNSPLFLDVPKGDIKTTGDIFWQYTAPLATLSIALVPNEFEPYIVAKARENIISTAKSYQAQISNEGYAIPYSVEEYPWGSNSNLANRGIFLIYGHDFSGDVSFVKAAANGMDYLLGGNPLNISYVTGYGQYAVEQPHHRFWANVASEQFPKPAPGALIGGPNSISFSDPIASGMQGNCTGQTCFVDKIGAWTMNEITINWNAPLVWLTTALDEGQLNN
;
A
#
# COMPACT_ATOMS: atom_id res chain seq x y z
N MET A 1 4.68 43.33 -76.72
CA MET A 1 3.94 42.67 -77.82
C MET A 1 3.46 41.31 -77.35
N LYS A 2 2.17 41.05 -77.54
CA LYS A 2 1.46 39.76 -77.48
C LYS A 2 1.39 39.00 -76.14
N SER A 3 0.35 39.36 -75.40
CA SER A 3 -0.67 38.51 -74.78
C SER A 3 -0.76 37.06 -75.26
N TYR A 4 -0.92 36.12 -74.31
CA TYR A 4 -1.98 35.10 -74.34
C TYR A 4 -2.49 34.81 -72.92
N ARG A 5 -3.78 35.06 -72.71
CA ARG A 5 -4.58 34.58 -71.58
C ARG A 5 -5.13 33.20 -71.94
N TYR A 6 -5.01 32.23 -71.03
CA TYR A 6 -5.94 31.11 -70.95
C TYR A 6 -6.44 31.03 -69.51
N ALA A 7 -7.75 31.19 -69.35
CA ALA A 7 -8.48 30.92 -68.14
C ALA A 7 -8.74 29.41 -68.05
N LEU A 8 -8.43 28.79 -66.91
CA LEU A 8 -8.97 27.50 -66.50
C LEU A 8 -9.70 27.68 -65.16
N PRO A 9 -10.81 26.97 -64.92
CA PRO A 9 -11.70 27.22 -63.81
C PRO A 9 -11.08 26.72 -62.49
N LEU A 10 -11.23 27.53 -61.45
CA LEU A 10 -10.94 27.16 -60.07
C LEU A 10 -12.01 26.17 -59.60
N PHE A 11 -11.76 24.87 -59.73
CA PHE A 11 -12.48 23.87 -58.95
C PHE A 11 -11.87 23.87 -57.55
N ILE A 12 -12.53 24.53 -56.61
CA ILE A 12 -12.31 24.31 -55.18
C ILE A 12 -12.86 22.92 -54.89
N GLY A 13 -12.01 21.90 -55.04
CA GLY A 13 -12.22 20.64 -54.36
C GLY A 13 -12.05 20.92 -52.88
N LEU A 14 -13.16 20.96 -52.14
CA LEU A 14 -13.15 20.70 -50.71
C LEU A 14 -12.63 19.27 -50.54
N SER A 15 -11.31 19.11 -50.45
CA SER A 15 -10.73 17.93 -49.87
C SER A 15 -11.15 17.94 -48.40
N SER A 16 -12.14 17.14 -48.04
CA SER A 16 -12.30 16.69 -46.67
C SER A 16 -10.97 16.01 -46.29
N GLN A 17 -10.11 16.71 -45.54
CA GLN A 17 -9.05 16.04 -44.79
C GLN A 17 -9.79 15.11 -43.82
N SER A 18 -9.91 13.82 -44.18
CA SER A 18 -10.16 12.81 -43.18
C SER A 18 -8.89 12.76 -42.33
N PHE A 19 -8.89 13.45 -41.20
CA PHE A 19 -8.03 13.01 -40.11
C PHE A 19 -8.42 11.56 -39.86
N ALA A 20 -7.48 10.64 -40.13
CA ALA A 20 -7.66 9.25 -39.75
C ALA A 20 -7.55 9.25 -38.23
N ASN A 21 -8.67 9.49 -37.55
CA ASN A 21 -8.68 9.61 -36.10
C ASN A 21 -8.20 8.26 -35.51
N GLN A 22 -7.15 8.31 -34.70
CA GLN A 22 -6.59 7.16 -34.02
C GLN A 22 -7.59 6.64 -32.99
N GLU A 23 -7.76 5.32 -32.89
CA GLU A 23 -8.49 4.71 -31.78
C GLU A 23 -7.72 4.93 -30.47
N MET A 24 -8.40 5.49 -29.49
CA MET A 24 -7.84 5.85 -28.18
C MET A 24 -8.21 4.83 -27.10
N LEU A 25 -9.31 4.07 -27.27
CA LEU A 25 -9.68 3.04 -26.32
C LEU A 25 -8.90 1.75 -26.55
N THR A 26 -8.47 1.14 -25.45
CA THR A 26 -7.99 -0.24 -25.43
C THR A 26 -9.14 -1.18 -25.09
N ASN A 27 -9.25 -2.31 -25.80
CA ASN A 27 -10.25 -3.34 -25.51
C ASN A 27 -11.72 -2.85 -25.54
N GLY A 28 -12.08 -1.91 -26.43
CA GLY A 28 -13.46 -1.44 -26.62
C GLY A 28 -14.43 -2.46 -27.25
N ASN A 29 -13.90 -3.60 -27.71
CA ASN A 29 -14.63 -4.75 -28.23
C ASN A 29 -14.81 -5.89 -27.20
N PHE A 30 -14.22 -5.76 -26.00
CA PHE A 30 -14.26 -6.75 -24.93
C PHE A 30 -13.76 -8.16 -25.30
N GLU A 31 -12.82 -8.27 -26.25
CA GLU A 31 -12.18 -9.56 -26.58
C GLU A 31 -11.26 -10.07 -25.46
N LYS A 32 -10.79 -9.16 -24.60
CA LYS A 32 -9.94 -9.47 -23.43
C LYS A 32 -10.69 -9.24 -22.12
N ASP A 33 -11.96 -9.67 -22.08
CA ASP A 33 -12.85 -9.45 -20.93
C ASP A 33 -12.87 -7.94 -20.56
N LEU A 34 -12.72 -7.58 -19.29
CA LEU A 34 -12.65 -6.20 -18.81
C LEU A 34 -11.24 -5.61 -18.73
N ALA A 35 -10.23 -6.17 -19.44
CA ALA A 35 -8.89 -5.57 -19.43
C ALA A 35 -8.92 -4.07 -19.77
N HIS A 36 -8.24 -3.24 -18.97
CA HIS A 36 -8.21 -1.75 -19.00
C HIS A 36 -9.50 -1.03 -18.56
N TRP A 37 -10.61 -1.75 -18.40
CA TRP A 37 -11.86 -1.20 -17.87
C TRP A 37 -11.89 -1.30 -16.34
N TRP A 38 -12.46 -0.29 -15.69
CA TRP A 38 -12.75 -0.30 -14.27
C TRP A 38 -14.26 -0.21 -14.04
N VAL A 39 -14.71 -0.75 -12.90
CA VAL A 39 -16.13 -0.83 -12.55
C VAL A 39 -16.34 -0.33 -11.13
N ALA A 40 -17.45 0.37 -10.91
CA ALA A 40 -17.86 0.82 -9.57
C ALA A 40 -19.35 0.50 -9.36
N GLY A 41 -19.70 -0.03 -8.19
CA GLY A 41 -21.09 -0.28 -7.78
C GLY A 41 -21.87 -1.33 -8.60
N THR A 42 -21.19 -2.14 -9.41
CA THR A 42 -21.81 -3.20 -10.22
C THR A 42 -20.84 -4.33 -10.54
N THR A 43 -21.39 -5.48 -10.92
CA THR A 43 -20.68 -6.56 -11.60
C THR A 43 -20.95 -6.50 -13.09
N VAL A 44 -19.91 -6.68 -13.91
CA VAL A 44 -20.03 -6.72 -15.36
C VAL A 44 -19.67 -8.10 -15.87
N SER A 45 -20.57 -8.71 -16.65
CA SER A 45 -20.28 -9.96 -17.37
C SER A 45 -19.94 -9.64 -18.81
N VAL A 46 -18.86 -10.24 -19.33
CA VAL A 46 -18.51 -10.16 -20.75
C VAL A 46 -18.86 -11.48 -21.43
N ASP A 47 -19.71 -11.42 -22.45
CA ASP A 47 -20.02 -12.56 -23.31
C ASP A 47 -20.13 -12.10 -24.78
N ASN A 48 -19.53 -12.84 -25.70
CA ASN A 48 -19.57 -12.56 -27.14
C ASN A 48 -19.21 -11.10 -27.53
N GLY A 49 -18.27 -10.47 -26.83
CA GLY A 49 -17.86 -9.08 -27.06
C GLY A 49 -18.86 -8.03 -26.58
N GLU A 50 -19.81 -8.43 -25.72
CA GLU A 50 -20.78 -7.56 -25.08
C GLU A 50 -20.48 -7.48 -23.57
N ALA A 51 -20.27 -6.28 -23.04
CA ALA A 51 -20.14 -6.05 -21.61
C ALA A 51 -21.50 -5.64 -21.03
N CYS A 52 -22.05 -6.47 -20.15
CA CYS A 52 -23.35 -6.25 -19.52
C CYS A 52 -23.20 -5.96 -18.03
N ALA A 53 -23.42 -4.71 -17.63
CA ALA A 53 -23.46 -4.27 -16.24
C ALA A 53 -24.82 -4.58 -15.61
N THR A 54 -24.81 -5.20 -14.43
CA THR A 54 -26.04 -5.49 -13.68
C THR A 54 -26.22 -4.50 -12.54
N ILE A 55 -27.22 -3.63 -12.69
CA ILE A 55 -27.63 -2.66 -11.67
C ILE A 55 -28.54 -3.39 -10.69
N SER A 56 -27.96 -3.92 -9.62
CA SER A 56 -28.69 -4.52 -8.50
C SER A 56 -28.94 -3.52 -7.36
N ARG A 57 -28.03 -2.54 -7.18
CA ARG A 57 -28.15 -1.44 -6.22
C ARG A 57 -27.81 -0.14 -6.92
N PRO A 58 -28.81 0.61 -7.40
CA PRO A 58 -28.55 1.80 -8.22
C PRO A 58 -27.96 2.97 -7.43
N GLY A 59 -28.06 2.96 -6.11
CA GLY A 59 -27.71 4.12 -5.28
C GLY A 59 -28.63 5.31 -5.51
N SER A 60 -28.20 6.48 -5.03
CA SER A 60 -28.90 7.76 -5.14
C SER A 60 -28.34 8.69 -6.23
N ASN A 61 -27.14 8.41 -6.75
CA ASN A 61 -26.44 9.26 -7.70
C ASN A 61 -26.12 8.51 -9.01
N PRO A 62 -26.02 9.23 -10.16
CA PRO A 62 -25.61 8.63 -11.43
C PRO A 62 -24.27 7.89 -11.39
N TRP A 63 -23.30 8.37 -10.60
CA TRP A 63 -21.98 7.78 -10.47
C TRP A 63 -21.91 6.64 -9.43
N ASP A 64 -23.02 6.28 -8.78
CA ASP A 64 -23.03 5.15 -7.85
C ASP A 64 -22.88 3.80 -8.60
N VAL A 65 -23.11 3.78 -9.92
CA VAL A 65 -22.84 2.64 -10.80
C VAL A 65 -22.11 3.12 -12.05
N ILE A 66 -20.90 2.62 -12.29
CA ILE A 66 -20.02 3.05 -13.40
C ILE A 66 -19.38 1.86 -14.10
N LEU A 67 -19.34 1.94 -15.43
CA LEU A 67 -18.35 1.27 -16.27
C LEU A 67 -17.45 2.35 -16.89
N GLY A 68 -16.15 2.32 -16.60
CA GLY A 68 -15.22 3.37 -16.99
C GLY A 68 -13.93 2.85 -17.63
N HIS A 69 -13.28 3.75 -18.37
CA HIS A 69 -11.98 3.54 -19.01
C HIS A 69 -11.13 4.80 -18.81
N ALA A 70 -9.97 4.65 -18.16
CA ALA A 70 -9.08 5.75 -17.85
C ALA A 70 -8.11 6.08 -19.01
N ASN A 71 -7.25 7.08 -18.80
CA ASN A 71 -6.14 7.46 -19.69
C ASN A 71 -6.58 7.90 -21.10
N ILE A 72 -7.71 8.62 -21.18
CA ILE A 72 -8.25 9.22 -22.39
C ILE A 72 -7.66 10.62 -22.55
N GLY A 73 -6.37 10.69 -22.89
CA GLY A 73 -5.68 11.97 -22.96
C GLY A 73 -6.25 12.92 -24.01
N LEU A 74 -6.65 14.12 -23.59
CA LEU A 74 -7.27 15.15 -24.43
C LEU A 74 -6.36 16.39 -24.57
N ALA A 75 -6.14 16.85 -25.79
CA ALA A 75 -5.43 18.10 -26.08
C ALA A 75 -6.43 19.24 -26.37
N GLU A 76 -6.14 20.42 -25.84
CA GLU A 76 -6.87 21.66 -26.13
C GLU A 76 -6.89 21.93 -27.64
N GLY A 77 -8.07 22.24 -28.16
CA GLY A 77 -8.29 22.55 -29.58
C GLY A 77 -8.49 21.33 -30.47
N ASN A 78 -8.30 20.11 -29.97
CA ASN A 78 -8.55 18.89 -30.73
C ASN A 78 -10.03 18.50 -30.73
N THR A 79 -10.42 17.76 -31.76
CA THR A 79 -11.77 17.22 -31.93
C THR A 79 -11.75 15.72 -31.72
N TYR A 80 -12.70 15.22 -30.95
CA TYR A 80 -12.82 13.81 -30.60
C TYR A 80 -14.20 13.28 -30.96
N ALA A 81 -14.28 12.00 -31.35
CA ALA A 81 -15.52 11.30 -31.67
C ALA A 81 -15.71 10.09 -30.76
N ILE A 82 -16.92 9.88 -30.26
CA ILE A 82 -17.31 8.75 -29.41
C ILE A 82 -18.36 7.94 -30.18
N ALA A 83 -18.17 6.63 -30.28
CA ALA A 83 -19.16 5.71 -30.85
C ALA A 83 -19.32 4.47 -29.98
N PHE A 84 -20.55 3.98 -29.82
CA PHE A 84 -20.84 2.71 -29.18
C PHE A 84 -22.21 2.19 -29.58
N GLU A 85 -22.47 0.91 -29.32
CA GLU A 85 -23.81 0.34 -29.30
C GLU A 85 -24.21 0.03 -27.86
N ALA A 86 -25.46 0.32 -27.49
CA ALA A 86 -25.99 -0.01 -26.18
C ALA A 86 -27.45 -0.47 -26.20
N LYS A 87 -27.82 -1.27 -25.21
CA LYS A 87 -29.21 -1.66 -24.89
C LYS A 87 -29.39 -1.77 -23.38
N ALA A 88 -30.62 -1.65 -22.91
CA ALA A 88 -30.98 -1.93 -21.52
C ALA A 88 -32.27 -2.75 -21.45
N ASN A 89 -32.30 -3.81 -20.65
CA ASN A 89 -33.48 -4.70 -20.54
C ASN A 89 -34.75 -3.97 -20.05
N THR A 90 -34.55 -2.92 -19.27
CA THR A 90 -35.53 -1.93 -18.84
C THR A 90 -35.07 -0.57 -19.35
N ALA A 91 -36.00 0.35 -19.64
CA ALA A 91 -35.62 1.71 -20.01
C ALA A 91 -34.79 2.35 -18.88
N THR A 92 -33.55 2.74 -19.20
CA THR A 92 -32.53 3.17 -18.23
C THR A 92 -31.81 4.38 -18.78
N GLU A 93 -31.74 5.45 -18.00
CA GLU A 93 -30.94 6.63 -18.34
C GLU A 93 -29.46 6.35 -18.08
N VAL A 94 -28.61 6.62 -19.07
CA VAL A 94 -27.16 6.51 -18.96
C VAL A 94 -26.51 7.83 -19.34
N LYS A 95 -25.62 8.32 -18.48
CA LYS A 95 -24.73 9.43 -18.83
C LYS A 95 -23.46 8.87 -19.44
N THR A 96 -23.21 9.22 -20.69
CA THR A 96 -21.92 9.00 -21.36
C THR A 96 -21.10 10.27 -21.22
N LEU A 97 -19.89 10.18 -20.68
CA LEU A 97 -19.07 11.35 -20.43
C LEU A 97 -17.58 11.09 -20.57
N ILE A 98 -16.83 12.17 -20.78
CA ILE A 98 -15.38 12.23 -20.57
C ILE A 98 -15.13 13.35 -19.56
N GLN A 99 -14.42 13.07 -18.48
CA GLN A 99 -14.19 14.04 -17.39
C GLN A 99 -12.78 13.94 -16.79
N HIS A 100 -12.41 14.97 -16.03
CA HIS A 100 -11.18 14.97 -15.24
C HIS A 100 -11.19 13.86 -14.19
N GLU A 101 -10.04 13.23 -14.00
CA GLU A 101 -9.81 12.19 -13.00
C GLU A 101 -9.64 12.85 -11.62
N GLY A 102 -10.72 12.85 -10.85
CA GLY A 102 -10.77 13.44 -9.50
C GLY A 102 -11.51 14.79 -9.41
N PRO A 103 -11.79 15.29 -8.19
CA PRO A 103 -12.41 16.59 -7.98
C PRO A 103 -11.64 17.72 -8.70
N PRO A 104 -12.31 18.68 -9.35
CA PRO A 104 -13.76 18.94 -9.31
C PRO A 104 -14.59 18.16 -10.35
N TYR A 105 -14.05 17.09 -10.95
CA TYR A 105 -14.71 16.25 -11.97
C TYR A 105 -15.20 17.06 -13.18
N THR A 106 -14.34 17.93 -13.68
CA THR A 106 -14.64 18.78 -14.85
C THR A 106 -15.05 17.93 -16.05
N HIS A 107 -16.26 18.12 -16.58
CA HIS A 107 -16.72 17.42 -17.78
C HIS A 107 -16.14 18.05 -19.06
N TYR A 108 -15.42 17.27 -19.85
CA TYR A 108 -15.01 17.61 -21.21
C TYR A 108 -16.10 17.28 -22.23
N PHE A 109 -16.83 16.20 -21.98
CA PHE A 109 -18.01 15.77 -22.72
C PHE A 109 -19.02 15.18 -21.74
N VAL A 110 -20.31 15.48 -21.92
CA VAL A 110 -21.38 14.80 -21.20
C VAL A 110 -22.63 14.76 -22.07
N ASN A 111 -23.23 13.58 -22.19
CA ASN A 111 -24.52 13.40 -22.83
C ASN A 111 -25.33 12.38 -22.05
N GLN A 112 -26.62 12.63 -21.89
CA GLN A 112 -27.53 11.75 -21.17
C GLN A 112 -28.51 11.14 -22.17
N THR A 113 -28.68 9.83 -22.12
CA THR A 113 -29.45 9.08 -23.11
C THR A 113 -30.23 7.95 -22.45
N GLU A 114 -31.54 7.87 -22.75
CA GLU A 114 -32.37 6.72 -22.38
C GLU A 114 -32.10 5.54 -23.31
N LEU A 115 -31.62 4.44 -22.74
CA LEU A 115 -31.40 3.18 -23.44
C LEU A 115 -32.69 2.35 -23.52
N LYS A 116 -32.84 1.61 -24.61
CA LYS A 116 -34.02 0.77 -24.90
C LYS A 116 -33.66 -0.72 -24.96
N PRO A 117 -34.64 -1.65 -24.94
CA PRO A 117 -34.38 -3.10 -25.01
C PRO A 117 -33.67 -3.58 -26.27
N GLN A 118 -33.79 -2.87 -27.38
CA GLN A 118 -33.05 -3.13 -28.60
C GLN A 118 -31.69 -2.43 -28.62
N TRP A 119 -30.71 -3.03 -29.30
CA TRP A 119 -29.45 -2.38 -29.63
C TRP A 119 -29.69 -1.12 -30.45
N ASN A 120 -29.10 -0.01 -30.02
CA ASN A 120 -29.04 1.23 -30.78
C ASN A 120 -27.59 1.70 -30.84
N SER A 121 -27.21 2.35 -31.93
CA SER A 121 -25.89 2.94 -32.11
C SER A 121 -25.94 4.43 -31.74
N TYR A 122 -24.96 4.86 -30.96
CA TYR A 122 -24.83 6.23 -30.44
C TYR A 122 -23.51 6.81 -30.90
N HIS A 123 -23.55 8.02 -31.48
CA HIS A 123 -22.38 8.68 -32.06
C HIS A 123 -22.38 10.13 -31.60
N TYR A 124 -21.25 10.57 -31.04
CA TYR A 124 -21.05 11.93 -30.56
C TYR A 124 -19.73 12.48 -31.07
N GLN A 125 -19.66 13.81 -31.19
CA GLN A 125 -18.44 14.52 -31.52
C GLN A 125 -18.38 15.79 -30.67
N PHE A 126 -17.20 16.10 -30.15
CA PHE A 126 -16.99 17.31 -29.36
C PHE A 126 -15.60 17.91 -29.64
N ASN A 127 -15.49 19.22 -29.44
CA ASN A 127 -14.21 19.93 -29.47
C ASN A 127 -13.74 20.10 -28.03
N GLN A 128 -12.54 19.62 -27.72
CA GLN A 128 -11.91 19.88 -26.44
C GLN A 128 -11.49 21.34 -26.38
N THR A 129 -12.10 22.12 -25.48
CA THR A 129 -11.83 23.56 -25.33
C THR A 129 -11.20 23.91 -23.99
N LEU A 130 -11.04 22.92 -23.12
CA LEU A 130 -10.38 23.05 -21.84
C LEU A 130 -8.88 22.74 -21.97
N PRO A 131 -8.04 23.14 -21.00
CA PRO A 131 -6.63 22.82 -20.98
C PRO A 131 -6.36 21.32 -21.16
N ASN A 132 -5.20 21.00 -21.73
CA ASN A 132 -4.76 19.62 -21.92
C ASN A 132 -4.92 18.80 -20.64
N ASP A 133 -5.43 17.57 -20.78
CA ASP A 133 -5.55 16.62 -19.68
C ASP A 133 -5.08 15.24 -20.17
N ALA A 134 -3.96 14.76 -19.65
CA ALA A 134 -3.45 13.43 -19.97
C ALA A 134 -4.18 12.31 -19.22
N GLY A 135 -4.89 12.64 -18.14
CA GLY A 135 -5.50 11.68 -17.24
C GLY A 135 -7.01 11.55 -17.35
N ALA A 136 -7.68 12.23 -18.28
CA ALA A 136 -9.14 12.21 -18.37
C ALA A 136 -9.70 10.78 -18.53
N GLU A 137 -10.92 10.57 -18.05
CA GLU A 137 -11.58 9.26 -18.04
C GLU A 137 -12.87 9.28 -18.83
N PHE A 138 -13.13 8.19 -19.56
CA PHE A 138 -14.40 7.92 -20.21
C PHE A 138 -15.29 7.07 -19.31
N GLN A 139 -16.56 7.44 -19.13
CA GLN A 139 -17.47 6.73 -18.24
C GLN A 139 -18.88 6.58 -18.83
N PHE A 140 -19.50 5.45 -18.51
CA PHE A 140 -20.94 5.26 -18.49
C PHE A 140 -21.43 5.26 -17.05
N GLN A 141 -22.05 6.36 -16.63
CA GLN A 141 -22.69 6.50 -15.32
C GLN A 141 -24.16 6.09 -15.41
N MET A 142 -24.55 5.07 -14.64
CA MET A 142 -25.85 4.40 -14.73
C MET A 142 -26.51 4.17 -13.35
N GLY A 143 -26.03 4.84 -12.30
CA GLY A 143 -26.66 4.88 -10.99
C GLY A 143 -27.91 5.77 -10.92
N ALA A 144 -28.58 5.79 -9.77
CA ALA A 144 -29.90 6.41 -9.55
C ALA A 144 -30.99 5.92 -10.52
N GLN A 145 -30.83 4.72 -11.10
CA GLN A 145 -31.77 4.10 -12.03
C GLN A 145 -32.60 2.99 -11.36
N LYS A 146 -33.50 2.36 -12.12
CA LYS A 146 -34.12 1.09 -11.69
C LYS A 146 -33.14 -0.06 -11.82
N GLU A 147 -33.41 -1.15 -11.12
CA GLU A 147 -32.73 -2.41 -11.38
C GLU A 147 -32.85 -2.78 -12.86
N ALA A 148 -31.72 -2.98 -13.50
CA ALA A 148 -31.63 -3.22 -14.94
C ALA A 148 -30.30 -3.89 -15.28
N THR A 149 -30.25 -4.48 -16.46
CA THR A 149 -29.02 -4.91 -17.10
C THR A 149 -28.78 -4.01 -18.30
N VAL A 150 -27.65 -3.31 -18.30
CA VAL A 150 -27.23 -2.41 -19.36
C VAL A 150 -26.04 -3.02 -20.08
N CYS A 151 -26.15 -3.22 -21.39
CA CYS A 151 -25.11 -3.83 -22.19
C CYS A 151 -24.52 -2.85 -23.20
N PHE A 152 -23.20 -2.91 -23.37
CA PHE A 152 -22.42 -2.11 -24.31
C PHE A 152 -21.59 -3.03 -25.20
N ARG A 153 -21.32 -2.59 -26.43
CA ARG A 153 -20.35 -3.21 -27.33
C ARG A 153 -19.85 -2.21 -28.37
N ASN A 154 -18.75 -2.55 -29.03
CA ASN A 154 -18.16 -1.74 -30.10
C ASN A 154 -17.90 -0.28 -29.68
N ILE A 155 -17.36 -0.09 -28.47
CA ILE A 155 -17.07 1.23 -27.94
C ILE A 155 -15.77 1.74 -28.56
N SER A 156 -15.77 2.97 -29.04
CA SER A 156 -14.67 3.61 -29.74
C SER A 156 -14.58 5.08 -29.34
N ILE A 157 -13.36 5.55 -29.08
CA ILE A 157 -13.06 6.98 -28.98
C ILE A 157 -11.96 7.28 -29.97
N GLN A 158 -12.26 8.15 -30.93
CA GLN A 158 -11.33 8.47 -31.99
C GLN A 158 -10.85 9.92 -31.88
N GLY A 159 -9.54 10.13 -31.94
CA GLY A 159 -8.91 11.43 -31.96
C GLY A 159 -7.39 11.31 -31.78
N GLU A 160 -6.69 12.44 -31.71
CA GLU A 160 -5.27 12.46 -31.40
C GLU A 160 -5.08 12.43 -29.87
N PRO A 161 -4.53 11.34 -29.29
CA PRO A 161 -4.35 11.23 -27.85
C PRO A 161 -3.28 12.21 -27.37
N TYR A 162 -3.60 12.98 -26.33
CA TYR A 162 -2.59 13.74 -25.60
C TYR A 162 -1.88 12.85 -24.60
N ARG A 163 -0.55 12.94 -24.53
CA ARG A 163 0.24 12.29 -23.49
C ARG A 163 1.14 13.35 -22.89
N GLU A 164 1.18 13.40 -21.56
CA GLU A 164 2.13 14.26 -20.87
C GLU A 164 3.52 13.63 -20.99
N ASP A 165 4.47 14.36 -21.56
CA ASP A 165 5.87 13.94 -21.58
C ASP A 165 6.47 14.18 -20.19
N ARG A 166 6.46 13.15 -19.34
CA ARG A 166 7.18 13.14 -18.07
C ARG A 166 8.56 12.56 -18.32
N SER A 167 9.49 13.40 -18.78
CA SER A 167 10.89 13.01 -18.88
C SER A 167 11.45 12.78 -17.48
N VAL A 168 11.59 11.51 -17.07
CA VAL A 168 12.31 11.14 -15.85
C VAL A 168 13.80 11.34 -16.11
N SER A 169 14.51 12.03 -15.20
CA SER A 169 15.97 12.17 -15.33
C SER A 169 16.62 10.78 -15.42
N PRO A 170 17.51 10.53 -16.39
CA PRO A 170 18.17 9.25 -16.51
C PRO A 170 19.25 9.05 -15.43
N LEU A 171 19.64 10.08 -14.68
CA LEU A 171 20.61 9.99 -13.58
C LEU A 171 19.89 10.06 -12.21
N ARG A 172 19.99 8.98 -11.43
CA ARG A 172 19.15 8.70 -10.27
C ARG A 172 20.01 8.33 -9.06
N VAL A 173 19.64 8.84 -7.88
CA VAL A 173 20.38 8.69 -6.62
C VAL A 173 19.41 8.67 -5.46
N ASN A 174 19.83 8.14 -4.30
CA ASN A 174 19.17 8.45 -3.03
C ASN A 174 19.19 9.98 -2.84
N GLN A 175 18.00 10.59 -2.76
CA GLN A 175 17.79 12.04 -2.76
C GLN A 175 17.92 12.68 -1.37
N VAL A 176 18.11 11.86 -0.34
CA VAL A 176 18.42 12.31 1.01
C VAL A 176 19.93 12.26 1.21
N GLY A 177 20.52 11.08 1.06
CA GLY A 177 21.94 10.87 1.28
C GLY A 177 22.29 9.43 1.63
N PHE A 178 23.57 9.19 1.90
CA PHE A 178 24.11 7.88 2.23
C PHE A 178 24.84 7.90 3.58
N LEU A 179 24.78 6.79 4.33
CA LEU A 179 25.62 6.62 5.52
C LEU A 179 27.11 6.49 5.13
N PRO A 180 28.05 6.96 5.97
CA PRO A 180 29.48 7.00 5.65
C PRO A 180 30.09 5.69 5.16
N ASN A 181 29.71 4.53 5.70
CA ASN A 181 30.23 3.22 5.28
C ASN A 181 29.21 2.35 4.53
N ALA A 182 28.05 2.91 4.16
CA ALA A 182 27.13 2.27 3.23
C ALA A 182 27.73 2.19 1.82
N ASP A 183 27.21 1.25 1.02
CA ASP A 183 27.42 1.29 -0.42
C ASP A 183 26.70 2.53 -0.97
N LYS A 184 27.34 3.27 -1.88
CA LYS A 184 26.81 4.54 -2.41
C LYS A 184 26.74 4.43 -3.91
N LYS A 185 25.53 4.27 -4.44
CA LYS A 185 25.30 4.00 -5.85
C LYS A 185 24.48 5.10 -6.48
N ALA A 186 24.92 5.57 -7.64
CA ALA A 186 24.10 6.32 -8.57
C ALA A 186 23.84 5.47 -9.82
N PHE A 187 22.67 5.66 -10.43
CA PHE A 187 22.21 4.86 -11.56
C PHE A 187 21.99 5.77 -12.76
N PHE A 188 22.48 5.35 -13.93
CA PHE A 188 22.32 6.07 -15.17
C PHE A 188 21.69 5.18 -16.25
N VAL A 189 20.55 5.61 -16.80
CA VAL A 189 19.89 4.90 -17.90
C VAL A 189 20.61 5.20 -19.21
N SER A 190 21.14 4.17 -19.87
CA SER A 190 21.78 4.28 -21.17
C SER A 190 21.87 2.94 -21.89
N GLU A 191 21.60 2.96 -23.20
CA GLU A 191 21.77 1.82 -24.12
C GLU A 191 23.25 1.55 -24.48
N SER A 192 24.18 2.40 -24.02
CA SER A 192 25.61 2.25 -24.30
C SER A 192 26.17 0.99 -23.62
N ASN A 193 26.92 0.17 -24.35
CA ASN A 193 27.71 -0.89 -23.72
C ASN A 193 29.09 -0.39 -23.24
N GLU A 194 29.43 0.87 -23.50
CA GLU A 194 30.69 1.48 -23.09
C GLU A 194 30.55 2.26 -21.78
N ALA A 195 31.57 2.18 -20.93
CA ALA A 195 31.65 2.94 -19.69
C ALA A 195 31.70 4.46 -19.94
N LEU A 196 30.71 5.19 -19.42
CA LEU A 196 30.52 6.63 -19.63
C LEU A 196 31.28 7.45 -18.59
N ARG A 197 31.71 8.65 -18.93
CA ARG A 197 32.43 9.52 -17.99
C ARG A 197 31.45 10.24 -17.07
N TRP A 198 31.69 10.19 -15.77
CA TRP A 198 30.97 11.00 -14.79
C TRP A 198 31.89 11.99 -14.08
N LYS A 199 31.30 13.02 -13.48
CA LYS A 199 31.95 13.98 -12.58
C LYS A 199 31.16 14.08 -11.28
N LEU A 200 31.85 14.29 -10.16
CA LEU A 200 31.26 14.55 -8.85
C LEU A 200 31.56 16.00 -8.46
N PHE A 201 30.54 16.72 -8.02
CA PHE A 201 30.63 18.10 -7.58
C PHE A 201 30.26 18.23 -6.11
N ASP A 202 30.94 19.14 -5.40
CA ASP A 202 30.55 19.56 -4.06
C ASP A 202 29.42 20.62 -4.09
N ALA A 203 28.95 21.03 -2.91
CA ALA A 203 27.93 22.06 -2.76
C ALA A 203 28.31 23.44 -3.36
N ASN A 204 29.60 23.72 -3.61
CA ASN A 204 30.06 24.97 -4.23
C ASN A 204 30.14 24.85 -5.76
N GLY A 205 29.78 23.70 -6.34
CA GLY A 205 29.94 23.42 -7.76
C GLY A 205 31.39 23.19 -8.18
N ILE A 206 32.27 22.85 -7.23
CA ILE A 206 33.64 22.44 -7.53
C ILE A 206 33.62 20.97 -7.91
N ASN A 207 34.18 20.64 -9.08
CA ASN A 207 34.42 19.27 -9.47
C ASN A 207 35.49 18.65 -8.55
N ILE A 208 35.10 17.70 -7.71
CA ILE A 208 35.96 17.05 -6.73
C ILE A 208 36.41 15.64 -7.16
N ASP A 209 35.73 15.02 -8.12
CA ASP A 209 36.16 13.73 -8.66
C ASP A 209 35.63 13.44 -10.08
N VAL A 210 36.29 12.54 -10.80
CA VAL A 210 35.86 12.04 -12.10
C VAL A 210 36.10 10.54 -12.21
N GLY A 211 35.18 9.84 -12.86
CA GLY A 211 35.36 8.42 -13.10
C GLY A 211 34.60 7.92 -14.31
N ARG A 212 34.40 6.61 -14.33
CA ARG A 212 33.62 5.93 -15.36
C ARG A 212 32.52 5.09 -14.75
N THR A 213 31.39 5.02 -15.43
CA THR A 213 30.28 4.15 -15.02
C THR A 213 30.65 2.69 -15.24
N LEU A 214 29.96 1.80 -14.53
CA LEU A 214 30.00 0.36 -14.70
C LEU A 214 28.73 -0.06 -15.47
N PRO A 215 28.83 -0.46 -16.75
CA PRO A 215 27.67 -0.97 -17.48
C PRO A 215 27.13 -2.23 -16.79
N PHE A 216 25.87 -2.20 -16.34
CA PHE A 216 25.18 -3.35 -15.77
C PHE A 216 24.44 -4.11 -16.88
N GLY A 217 23.75 -3.37 -17.76
CA GLY A 217 22.90 -3.93 -18.80
C GLY A 217 21.42 -3.88 -18.42
N LEU A 218 20.64 -4.83 -18.91
CA LEU A 218 19.19 -4.84 -18.70
C LEU A 218 18.83 -5.11 -17.24
N ASN A 219 18.19 -4.14 -16.60
CA ASN A 219 17.43 -4.40 -15.38
C ASN A 219 16.04 -4.94 -15.75
N ARG A 220 15.80 -6.23 -15.49
CA ARG A 220 14.57 -6.90 -15.95
C ARG A 220 13.31 -6.31 -15.32
N ALA A 221 13.37 -5.92 -14.05
CA ALA A 221 12.23 -5.40 -13.31
C ALA A 221 11.75 -4.02 -13.79
N SER A 222 12.65 -3.18 -14.32
CA SER A 222 12.27 -1.88 -14.89
C SER A 222 12.20 -1.88 -16.42
N GLY A 223 12.85 -2.86 -17.07
CA GLY A 223 13.02 -2.89 -18.53
C GLY A 223 14.10 -1.92 -19.05
N GLU A 224 14.85 -1.26 -18.17
CA GLU A 224 15.84 -0.25 -18.56
C GLU A 224 17.26 -0.80 -18.66
N MET A 225 18.07 -0.22 -19.56
CA MET A 225 19.51 -0.46 -19.62
C MET A 225 20.23 0.45 -18.63
N ILE A 226 20.88 -0.14 -17.63
CA ILE A 226 21.46 0.58 -16.49
C ILE A 226 22.99 0.56 -16.53
N HIS A 227 23.54 1.71 -16.15
CA HIS A 227 24.91 1.86 -15.68
C HIS A 227 24.91 2.24 -14.20
N GLN A 228 25.90 1.75 -13.46
CA GLN A 228 26.10 2.10 -12.06
C GLN A 228 27.32 2.99 -11.88
N ILE A 229 27.28 3.85 -10.87
CA ILE A 229 28.41 4.65 -10.40
C ILE A 229 28.62 4.29 -8.93
N ASP A 230 29.83 3.88 -8.57
CA ASP A 230 30.19 3.52 -7.21
C ASP A 230 30.95 4.65 -6.53
N LEU A 231 30.31 5.26 -5.54
CA LEU A 231 30.85 6.34 -4.71
C LEU A 231 31.17 5.85 -3.29
N SER A 232 31.20 4.53 -3.05
CA SER A 232 31.35 3.97 -1.69
C SER A 232 32.68 4.29 -1.03
N TYR A 233 33.67 4.79 -1.80
CA TYR A 233 34.93 5.31 -1.29
C TYR A 233 34.77 6.63 -0.51
N LEU A 234 33.65 7.34 -0.68
CA LEU A 234 33.31 8.53 0.11
C LEU A 234 32.83 8.09 1.49
N THR A 235 33.67 8.28 2.50
CA THR A 235 33.37 7.90 3.90
C THR A 235 33.40 9.07 4.86
N THR A 236 33.56 10.29 4.33
CA THR A 236 33.63 11.52 5.13
C THR A 236 32.38 12.33 4.94
N ASP A 237 31.98 13.03 6.00
CA ASP A 237 30.81 13.90 5.97
C ASP A 237 30.94 14.97 4.88
N GLN A 238 29.98 14.96 3.96
CA GLN A 238 29.92 15.87 2.83
C GLN A 238 28.45 16.17 2.51
N GLN A 239 28.17 17.41 2.13
CA GLN A 239 26.80 17.85 1.86
C GLN A 239 26.68 18.40 0.45
N GLY A 240 25.47 18.30 -0.12
CA GLY A 240 25.11 18.90 -1.39
C GLY A 240 25.91 18.34 -2.57
N LEU A 241 26.30 17.07 -2.51
CA LEU A 241 27.02 16.40 -3.59
C LEU A 241 26.12 16.19 -4.81
N LYS A 242 26.69 16.29 -6.01
CA LYS A 242 25.99 16.00 -7.27
C LYS A 242 26.86 15.22 -8.22
N VAL A 243 26.26 14.25 -8.91
CA VAL A 243 26.91 13.57 -10.03
C VAL A 243 26.40 14.14 -11.34
N THR A 244 27.28 14.23 -12.34
CA THR A 244 26.89 14.56 -13.71
C THR A 244 27.47 13.58 -14.72
N ILE A 245 26.71 13.32 -15.79
CA ILE A 245 27.15 12.67 -17.02
C ILE A 245 26.70 13.56 -18.17
N ASP A 246 27.67 14.07 -18.94
CA ASP A 246 27.46 15.14 -19.93
C ASP A 246 26.69 16.34 -19.33
N ASP A 247 25.50 16.64 -19.84
CA ASP A 247 24.63 17.75 -19.40
C ASP A 247 23.53 17.28 -18.41
N VAL A 248 23.52 16.01 -18.01
CA VAL A 248 22.55 15.46 -17.04
C VAL A 248 23.13 15.52 -15.63
N GLU A 249 22.38 16.11 -14.70
CA GLU A 249 22.72 16.17 -13.28
C GLU A 249 21.80 15.29 -12.42
N SER A 250 22.34 14.75 -11.34
CA SER A 250 21.55 14.11 -10.28
C SER A 250 20.87 15.15 -9.40
N PHE A 251 19.89 14.70 -8.61
CA PHE A 251 19.54 15.39 -7.36
C PHE A 251 20.77 15.51 -6.45
N SER A 252 20.79 16.52 -5.60
CA SER A 252 21.83 16.65 -4.58
C SER A 252 21.60 15.66 -3.45
N PHE A 253 22.68 15.14 -2.89
CA PHE A 253 22.64 14.20 -1.78
C PHE A 253 23.78 14.44 -0.80
N ASP A 254 23.62 13.96 0.42
CA ASP A 254 24.64 14.06 1.46
C ASP A 254 25.34 12.71 1.70
N VAL A 255 26.54 12.74 2.25
CA VAL A 255 27.15 11.61 2.97
C VAL A 255 27.22 12.04 4.41
N HIS A 256 26.41 11.43 5.27
CA HIS A 256 26.33 11.86 6.67
C HIS A 256 25.78 10.74 7.56
N SER A 257 26.22 10.71 8.82
CA SER A 257 25.84 9.68 9.79
C SER A 257 24.41 9.79 10.32
N SER A 258 23.69 10.88 9.99
CA SER A 258 22.40 11.22 10.61
C SER A 258 21.22 11.30 9.62
N ILE A 259 21.36 10.70 8.43
CA ILE A 259 20.31 10.79 7.38
C ILE A 259 18.98 10.16 7.79
N TYR A 260 18.98 9.27 8.79
CA TYR A 260 17.78 8.61 9.33
C TYR A 260 17.36 9.13 10.71
N SER A 261 18.15 10.02 11.33
CA SER A 261 17.97 10.38 12.73
C SER A 261 16.64 11.11 13.00
N GLU A 262 16.15 11.92 12.05
CA GLU A 262 14.82 12.55 12.11
C GLU A 262 13.74 11.63 11.53
N MET A 263 14.06 10.91 10.44
CA MET A 263 13.14 10.05 9.70
C MET A 263 12.48 8.98 10.58
N LYS A 264 13.22 8.39 11.53
CA LYS A 264 12.65 7.39 12.44
C LYS A 264 11.54 7.95 13.35
N TYR A 265 11.65 9.22 13.76
CA TYR A 265 10.63 9.89 14.59
C TYR A 265 9.43 10.31 13.74
N ASP A 266 9.66 10.80 12.53
CA ASP A 266 8.58 11.12 11.60
C ASP A 266 7.80 9.87 11.19
N ALA A 267 8.50 8.75 10.94
CA ALA A 267 7.88 7.47 10.69
C ALA A 267 7.04 6.97 11.88
N LEU A 268 7.52 7.14 13.12
CA LEU A 268 6.71 6.76 14.29
C LEU A 268 5.52 7.71 14.50
N SER A 269 5.66 8.99 14.14
CA SER A 269 4.60 9.99 14.25
C SER A 269 3.38 9.71 13.34
N TYR A 270 3.56 8.92 12.27
CA TYR A 270 2.45 8.42 11.45
C TYR A 270 1.35 7.76 12.32
N PHE A 271 1.75 6.92 13.27
CA PHE A 271 0.81 6.18 14.12
C PHE A 271 -0.02 7.11 15.01
N TYR A 272 0.61 8.13 15.63
CA TYR A 272 -0.11 9.14 16.39
C TYR A 272 -1.14 9.87 15.53
N GLN A 273 -0.76 10.30 14.31
CA GLN A 273 -1.66 11.00 13.38
C GLN A 273 -2.82 10.12 12.89
N ASN A 274 -2.62 8.81 12.87
CA ASN A 274 -3.63 7.82 12.52
C ASN A 274 -4.46 7.33 13.72
N ARG A 275 -4.24 7.80 14.95
CA ARG A 275 -5.08 7.43 16.09
C ARG A 275 -6.55 7.84 15.88
N SER A 276 -7.46 6.89 16.05
CA SER A 276 -8.91 7.08 16.14
C SER A 276 -9.32 7.34 17.59
N GLY A 277 -10.46 8.00 17.82
CA GLY A 277 -11.01 8.21 19.17
C GLY A 277 -10.36 9.32 20.00
N ILE A 278 -9.33 9.99 19.48
CA ILE A 278 -8.58 11.05 20.17
C ILE A 278 -8.33 12.26 19.27
N GLU A 279 -8.27 13.44 19.88
CA GLU A 279 -7.84 14.67 19.21
C GLU A 279 -6.34 14.58 18.86
N ILE A 280 -6.01 14.98 17.63
CA ILE A 280 -4.62 15.11 17.19
C ILE A 280 -4.20 16.56 17.43
N GLU A 281 -3.39 16.78 18.46
CA GLU A 281 -3.06 18.12 18.94
C GLU A 281 -1.85 18.73 18.22
N PRO A 282 -1.83 20.05 17.98
CA PRO A 282 -0.75 20.73 17.26
C PRO A 282 0.66 20.54 17.84
N GLN A 283 0.79 20.37 19.15
CA GLN A 283 2.10 20.20 19.80
C GLN A 283 2.77 18.84 19.52
N TYR A 284 1.98 17.85 19.06
CA TYR A 284 2.43 16.49 18.85
C TYR A 284 2.68 16.15 17.38
N VAL A 285 2.38 17.07 16.46
CA VAL A 285 2.56 16.89 15.01
C VAL A 285 3.62 17.83 14.45
N GLN A 286 4.15 17.50 13.27
CA GLN A 286 5.22 18.28 12.61
C GLN A 286 4.74 19.67 12.16
N ARG A 287 3.44 19.82 11.89
CA ARG A 287 2.83 21.05 11.37
C ARG A 287 1.41 21.21 11.91
N ASN A 288 1.02 22.45 12.21
CA ASN A 288 -0.29 22.76 12.80
C ASN A 288 -1.48 22.35 11.92
N ASP A 289 -1.32 22.30 10.60
CA ASP A 289 -2.38 21.89 9.65
C ASP A 289 -2.67 20.38 9.68
N LEU A 290 -1.79 19.58 10.29
CA LEU A 290 -1.99 18.15 10.52
C LEU A 290 -2.85 17.86 11.75
N ALA A 291 -3.01 18.83 12.65
CA ALA A 291 -3.89 18.70 13.81
C ALA A 291 -5.35 18.58 13.37
N ARG A 292 -6.12 17.76 14.08
CA ARG A 292 -7.54 17.53 13.79
C ARG A 292 -8.33 17.17 15.04
N PRO A 293 -9.63 17.52 15.10
CA PRO A 293 -10.53 16.97 16.10
C PRO A 293 -10.54 15.43 16.09
N ALA A 294 -10.99 14.85 17.20
CA ALA A 294 -11.16 13.41 17.32
C ALA A 294 -12.12 12.86 16.24
N GLY A 295 -11.62 11.92 15.44
CA GLY A 295 -12.45 11.10 14.57
C GLY A 295 -13.04 9.95 15.38
N HIS A 296 -14.32 9.64 15.16
CA HIS A 296 -15.00 8.54 15.85
C HIS A 296 -14.76 8.51 17.39
N PRO A 297 -15.03 9.62 18.13
CA PRO A 297 -14.74 9.74 19.57
C PRO A 297 -15.57 8.81 20.46
N SER A 298 -16.58 8.14 19.91
CA SER A 298 -17.41 7.13 20.56
C SER A 298 -17.78 6.09 19.51
N ASP A 299 -16.92 5.10 19.32
CA ASP A 299 -17.04 4.04 18.30
C ASP A 299 -17.76 2.83 18.92
N VAL A 300 -18.98 3.06 19.43
CA VAL A 300 -19.85 2.02 19.98
C VAL A 300 -20.73 1.49 18.86
N VAL A 301 -20.46 0.25 18.44
CA VAL A 301 -21.02 -0.34 17.21
C VAL A 301 -21.59 -1.73 17.46
N THR A 302 -22.38 -2.22 16.51
CA THR A 302 -22.88 -3.60 16.48
C THR A 302 -22.45 -4.31 15.20
N CYS A 303 -22.78 -5.59 15.06
CA CYS A 303 -22.49 -6.36 13.87
C CYS A 303 -23.30 -5.87 12.67
N PHE A 304 -22.73 -6.02 11.48
CA PHE A 304 -23.43 -5.72 10.24
C PHE A 304 -24.79 -6.46 10.15
N ASP A 305 -25.85 -5.71 9.90
CA ASP A 305 -27.26 -6.14 9.99
C ASP A 305 -28.02 -6.00 8.65
N LYS A 306 -27.27 -6.05 7.54
CA LYS A 306 -27.79 -5.80 6.20
C LYS A 306 -27.32 -6.86 5.21
N LYS A 307 -27.66 -6.62 3.94
CA LYS A 307 -27.22 -7.41 2.81
C LYS A 307 -25.83 -6.99 2.34
N ASP A 308 -24.88 -7.91 2.33
CA ASP A 308 -23.52 -7.67 1.84
C ASP A 308 -23.45 -7.52 0.31
N ALA A 309 -22.26 -7.26 -0.24
CA ALA A 309 -22.05 -7.07 -1.68
C ALA A 309 -22.35 -8.32 -2.52
N TRP A 310 -22.25 -9.51 -1.93
CA TRP A 310 -22.56 -10.78 -2.60
C TRP A 310 -24.04 -11.16 -2.50
N GLY A 311 -24.82 -10.42 -1.71
CA GLY A 311 -26.24 -10.69 -1.54
C GLY A 311 -26.57 -11.59 -0.35
N ASN A 312 -25.65 -11.83 0.58
CA ASN A 312 -25.93 -12.57 1.81
C ASN A 312 -26.57 -11.65 2.84
N GLU A 313 -27.62 -12.13 3.50
CA GLU A 313 -28.34 -11.39 4.55
C GLU A 313 -27.67 -11.65 5.90
N TRP A 314 -27.13 -10.60 6.54
CA TRP A 314 -26.52 -10.69 7.86
C TRP A 314 -27.53 -10.31 8.96
N PRO A 315 -27.68 -11.12 10.02
CA PRO A 315 -28.72 -10.91 11.03
C PRO A 315 -28.38 -9.82 12.06
N GLY A 316 -27.16 -9.27 12.05
CA GLY A 316 -26.67 -8.40 13.14
C GLY A 316 -26.40 -9.15 14.44
N CYS A 317 -26.09 -8.39 15.49
CA CYS A 317 -25.89 -8.90 16.85
C CYS A 317 -26.85 -8.16 17.81
N ASP A 318 -27.23 -8.80 18.92
CA ASP A 318 -28.10 -8.21 19.95
C ASP A 318 -27.32 -7.46 21.05
N PHE A 319 -26.03 -7.24 20.81
CA PHE A 319 -25.13 -6.50 21.68
C PHE A 319 -24.33 -5.45 20.89
N GLU A 320 -23.76 -4.51 21.63
CA GLU A 320 -22.85 -3.49 21.14
C GLU A 320 -21.47 -3.70 21.75
N VAL A 321 -20.45 -3.25 21.04
CA VAL A 321 -19.06 -3.20 21.51
C VAL A 321 -18.53 -1.79 21.38
N ASP A 322 -17.87 -1.31 22.42
CA ASP A 322 -17.10 -0.07 22.37
C ASP A 322 -15.69 -0.40 21.87
N VAL A 323 -15.42 0.00 20.63
CA VAL A 323 -14.13 -0.23 19.97
C VAL A 323 -13.40 1.09 19.75
N THR A 324 -13.68 2.12 20.55
CA THR A 324 -13.01 3.43 20.48
C THR A 324 -11.50 3.30 20.67
N GLY A 325 -10.72 4.10 19.93
CA GLY A 325 -9.25 3.99 19.92
C GLY A 325 -8.71 3.22 18.72
N GLY A 326 -7.44 2.83 18.79
CA GLY A 326 -6.69 2.15 17.73
C GLY A 326 -6.26 3.10 16.62
N TRP A 327 -5.65 2.54 15.57
CA TRP A 327 -5.23 3.29 14.38
C TRP A 327 -6.21 3.11 13.23
N TYR A 328 -6.49 4.19 12.50
CA TYR A 328 -6.95 4.08 11.12
C TYR A 328 -5.86 3.41 10.30
N ASP A 329 -6.27 2.41 9.53
CA ASP A 329 -5.36 1.47 8.90
C ASP A 329 -4.54 2.08 7.78
N ALA A 330 -5.19 2.91 6.97
CA ALA A 330 -4.64 3.37 5.72
C ALA A 330 -5.14 4.78 5.37
N GLY A 331 -5.43 5.01 4.09
CA GLY A 331 -6.10 6.21 3.62
C GLY A 331 -7.59 6.25 3.99
N ASP A 332 -8.16 5.18 4.53
CA ASP A 332 -9.52 5.06 5.04
C ASP A 332 -9.64 5.22 6.56
N HIS A 333 -10.87 5.17 7.08
CA HIS A 333 -11.15 5.24 8.52
C HIS A 333 -11.49 3.87 9.14
N GLY A 334 -11.29 2.77 8.40
CA GLY A 334 -11.39 1.42 8.92
C GLY A 334 -10.25 1.08 9.88
N LYS A 335 -10.52 0.12 10.77
CA LYS A 335 -9.54 -0.44 11.72
C LYS A 335 -9.63 -1.96 11.66
N TYR A 336 -8.51 -2.64 11.42
CA TYR A 336 -8.48 -4.07 11.06
C TYR A 336 -7.59 -4.84 12.01
N THR A 337 -8.11 -5.88 12.65
CA THR A 337 -7.40 -6.65 13.67
C THR A 337 -6.22 -7.43 13.08
N VAL A 338 -6.39 -8.01 11.88
CA VAL A 338 -5.32 -8.77 11.20
C VAL A 338 -4.14 -7.86 10.86
N ASN A 339 -4.39 -6.74 10.17
CA ASN A 339 -3.32 -5.81 9.81
C ASN A 339 -2.70 -5.12 11.03
N SER A 340 -3.52 -4.84 12.06
CA SER A 340 -3.06 -4.39 13.38
C SER A 340 -2.09 -5.38 14.03
N GLY A 341 -2.30 -6.69 13.87
CA GLY A 341 -1.47 -7.73 14.44
C GLY A 341 -0.02 -7.63 13.96
N ILE A 342 0.24 -7.80 12.66
CA ILE A 342 1.60 -7.70 12.11
C ILE A 342 2.26 -6.33 12.38
N THR A 343 1.48 -5.24 12.32
CA THR A 343 1.95 -3.89 12.60
C THR A 343 2.44 -3.77 14.04
N THR A 344 1.58 -4.13 15.00
CA THR A 344 1.88 -4.05 16.43
C THR A 344 3.05 -4.95 16.79
N TRP A 345 3.08 -6.18 16.24
CA TRP A 345 4.21 -7.08 16.42
C TRP A 345 5.52 -6.45 15.96
N THR A 346 5.53 -5.77 14.80
CA THR A 346 6.74 -5.16 14.24
C THR A 346 7.29 -4.07 15.16
N LEU A 347 6.42 -3.21 15.70
CA LEU A 347 6.82 -2.16 16.66
C LEU A 347 7.30 -2.77 17.99
N LEU A 348 6.59 -3.78 18.53
CA LEU A 348 7.01 -4.47 19.74
C LEU A 348 8.32 -5.26 19.54
N ASN A 349 8.51 -5.84 18.36
CA ASN A 349 9.73 -6.53 17.99
C ASN A 349 10.94 -5.58 17.96
N LEU A 350 10.76 -4.35 17.49
CA LEU A 350 11.81 -3.32 17.54
C LEU A 350 12.25 -3.02 18.98
N TYR A 351 11.28 -2.85 19.89
CA TYR A 351 11.56 -2.68 21.32
C TYR A 351 12.28 -3.91 21.88
N GLU A 352 11.75 -5.11 21.65
CA GLU A 352 12.33 -6.36 22.14
C GLU A 352 13.74 -6.62 21.60
N ARG A 353 14.05 -6.19 20.37
CA ARG A 353 15.39 -6.28 19.80
C ARG A 353 16.40 -5.52 20.65
N GLY A 354 16.13 -4.24 20.93
CA GLY A 354 16.98 -3.43 21.81
C GLY A 354 16.96 -3.89 23.26
N PHE A 355 15.88 -4.51 23.72
CA PHE A 355 15.78 -5.00 25.10
C PHE A 355 16.60 -6.29 25.33
N TRP A 356 16.64 -7.20 24.35
CA TRP A 356 17.25 -8.53 24.52
C TRP A 356 18.66 -8.67 23.92
N LEU A 357 19.08 -7.78 23.03
CA LEU A 357 20.42 -7.80 22.46
C LEU A 357 21.33 -6.76 23.13
N ASP A 358 22.38 -7.22 23.80
CA ASP A 358 23.36 -6.35 24.48
C ASP A 358 24.11 -5.38 23.53
N THR A 359 24.02 -5.60 22.21
CA THR A 359 24.69 -4.81 21.18
C THR A 359 23.81 -3.71 20.59
N VAL A 360 22.56 -3.59 21.05
CA VAL A 360 21.53 -2.72 20.49
C VAL A 360 20.92 -1.90 21.62
N ASP A 361 20.84 -0.58 21.44
CA ASP A 361 20.15 0.29 22.41
C ASP A 361 18.62 0.19 22.24
N ILE A 362 17.89 0.28 23.35
CA ILE A 362 16.42 0.36 23.32
C ILE A 362 16.02 1.70 22.67
N PRO A 363 15.27 1.69 21.55
CA PRO A 363 14.92 2.91 20.85
C PRO A 363 13.75 3.63 21.52
N PHE A 364 13.60 4.93 21.23
CA PHE A 364 12.48 5.78 21.67
C PHE A 364 12.22 5.78 23.20
N PRO A 365 13.22 6.09 24.04
CA PRO A 365 12.99 6.21 25.48
C PRO A 365 11.94 7.29 25.79
N ASP A 366 11.34 7.22 26.98
CA ASP A 366 10.34 8.18 27.49
C ASP A 366 10.75 9.64 27.18
N GLY A 367 9.84 10.40 26.57
CA GLY A 367 10.02 11.82 26.28
C GLY A 367 10.80 12.17 25.03
N THR A 368 11.00 11.22 24.12
CA THR A 368 11.69 11.48 22.84
C THR A 368 10.76 11.58 21.64
N VAL A 369 9.57 11.00 21.72
CA VAL A 369 8.53 11.05 20.70
C VAL A 369 7.51 12.10 21.07
N LYS A 370 6.96 12.78 20.05
CA LYS A 370 5.93 13.79 20.24
C LYS A 370 4.55 13.13 20.34
N ILE A 371 4.25 12.54 21.50
CA ILE A 371 2.95 11.93 21.82
C ILE A 371 2.45 12.37 23.20
N PRO A 372 1.14 12.29 23.49
CA PRO A 372 0.58 12.67 24.79
C PRO A 372 1.19 11.92 25.98
N GLU A 373 1.66 10.70 25.76
CA GLU A 373 2.16 9.82 26.81
C GLU A 373 3.64 10.05 27.19
N ASN A 374 4.35 10.94 26.48
CA ASN A 374 5.82 11.07 26.48
C ASN A 374 6.48 11.61 27.77
N ASN A 375 5.85 11.43 28.92
CA ASN A 375 6.44 11.76 30.22
C ASN A 375 5.77 10.92 31.32
N ASN A 376 5.46 9.66 31.01
CA ASN A 376 4.76 8.74 31.90
C ASN A 376 5.69 7.69 32.54
N GLY A 377 6.99 7.71 32.22
CA GLY A 377 7.98 6.74 32.68
C GLY A 377 8.03 5.44 31.86
N VAL A 378 7.31 5.37 30.74
CA VAL A 378 7.25 4.24 29.81
C VAL A 378 7.94 4.62 28.51
N ASN A 379 8.47 3.63 27.80
CA ASN A 379 9.07 3.85 26.48
C ASN A 379 7.98 4.32 25.48
N ASP A 380 8.22 5.41 24.77
CA ASP A 380 7.22 6.05 23.92
C ASP A 380 6.75 5.14 22.75
N LEU A 381 7.61 4.23 22.25
CA LEU A 381 7.23 3.23 21.25
C LEU A 381 6.22 2.22 21.83
N LEU A 382 6.38 1.87 23.12
CA LEU A 382 5.42 1.02 23.82
C LEU A 382 4.11 1.75 24.09
N ASP A 383 4.13 3.05 24.39
CA ASP A 383 2.89 3.82 24.55
C ASP A 383 2.08 3.88 23.26
N GLU A 384 2.74 4.14 22.12
CA GLU A 384 2.07 4.10 20.82
C GLU A 384 1.53 2.68 20.52
N ALA A 385 2.31 1.63 20.77
CA ALA A 385 1.85 0.25 20.59
C ALA A 385 0.67 -0.09 21.52
N ARG A 386 0.68 0.39 22.78
CA ARG A 386 -0.41 0.18 23.75
C ARG A 386 -1.73 0.73 23.24
N TRP A 387 -1.71 1.90 22.57
CA TRP A 387 -2.90 2.48 21.97
C TRP A 387 -3.64 1.50 21.05
N ASN A 388 -2.89 0.75 20.24
CA ASN A 388 -3.47 -0.23 19.34
C ASN A 388 -3.77 -1.58 20.01
N ILE A 389 -2.97 -2.01 20.98
CA ILE A 389 -3.25 -3.22 21.77
C ILE A 389 -4.59 -3.05 22.51
N GLU A 390 -4.89 -1.88 23.07
CA GLU A 390 -6.17 -1.61 23.73
C GLU A 390 -7.36 -1.72 22.77
N PHE A 391 -7.21 -1.24 21.52
CA PHE A 391 -8.17 -1.49 20.45
C PHE A 391 -8.32 -2.98 20.14
N MET A 392 -7.22 -3.71 19.93
CA MET A 392 -7.30 -5.15 19.63
C MET A 392 -7.98 -5.93 20.77
N LEU A 393 -7.75 -5.56 22.03
CA LEU A 393 -8.43 -6.13 23.19
C LEU A 393 -9.93 -5.82 23.19
N SER A 394 -10.34 -4.63 22.76
CA SER A 394 -11.75 -4.23 22.66
C SER A 394 -12.53 -5.01 21.58
N MET A 395 -11.83 -5.51 20.56
CA MET A 395 -12.39 -6.32 19.48
C MET A 395 -12.71 -7.77 19.92
N GLN A 396 -12.27 -8.21 21.11
CA GLN A 396 -12.55 -9.54 21.62
C GLN A 396 -14.00 -9.64 22.12
N ILE A 397 -14.73 -10.62 21.59
CA ILE A 397 -16.14 -10.84 21.89
C ILE A 397 -16.31 -11.31 23.35
N PRO A 398 -17.20 -10.68 24.15
CA PRO A 398 -17.43 -11.06 25.53
C PRO A 398 -17.95 -12.49 25.71
N THR A 399 -17.71 -13.08 26.89
CA THR A 399 -18.21 -14.41 27.25
C THR A 399 -19.74 -14.49 27.15
N GLY A 400 -20.24 -15.57 26.58
CA GLY A 400 -21.66 -15.89 26.45
C GLY A 400 -22.34 -15.26 25.24
N GLN A 401 -21.63 -14.43 24.47
CA GLN A 401 -22.18 -13.81 23.26
C GLN A 401 -22.20 -14.81 22.09
N ARG A 402 -23.21 -14.67 21.25
CA ARG A 402 -23.40 -15.48 20.04
C ARG A 402 -23.40 -14.58 18.82
N VAL A 403 -22.87 -15.08 17.72
CA VAL A 403 -22.85 -14.37 16.43
C VAL A 403 -23.11 -15.34 15.29
N ALA A 404 -23.63 -14.81 14.18
CA ALA A 404 -23.72 -15.56 12.93
C ALA A 404 -22.41 -15.43 12.16
N ALA A 405 -21.75 -16.54 11.85
CA ALA A 405 -20.46 -16.57 11.16
C ALA A 405 -20.43 -17.61 10.02
N PRO A 406 -19.68 -17.34 8.93
CA PRO A 406 -19.41 -18.35 7.91
C PRO A 406 -18.39 -19.37 8.44
N ILE A 407 -18.75 -20.66 8.40
CA ILE A 407 -17.87 -21.75 8.82
C ILE A 407 -17.38 -22.52 7.58
N GLY A 408 -16.07 -22.69 7.46
CA GLY A 408 -15.39 -23.27 6.31
C GLY A 408 -15.10 -22.26 5.21
N ASP A 409 -14.25 -22.66 4.26
CA ASP A 409 -13.93 -21.85 3.08
C ASP A 409 -15.10 -21.86 2.09
N LEU A 410 -15.74 -20.71 1.93
CA LEU A 410 -16.89 -20.46 1.06
C LEU A 410 -16.57 -19.47 -0.07
N SER A 411 -15.28 -19.20 -0.31
CA SER A 411 -14.81 -18.21 -1.30
C SER A 411 -15.31 -18.51 -2.72
N ALA A 412 -15.42 -19.80 -3.07
CA ALA A 412 -15.83 -20.24 -4.41
C ALA A 412 -17.31 -20.02 -4.74
N SER A 413 -18.22 -20.01 -3.74
CA SER A 413 -19.66 -19.94 -4.00
C SER A 413 -20.24 -18.53 -3.91
N GLN A 414 -19.53 -17.61 -3.23
CA GLN A 414 -20.01 -16.28 -2.83
C GLN A 414 -21.34 -16.28 -2.05
N THR A 415 -21.82 -17.46 -1.65
CA THR A 415 -23.04 -17.67 -0.87
C THR A 415 -22.65 -18.19 0.51
N LEU A 416 -22.86 -17.36 1.52
CA LEU A 416 -22.44 -17.65 2.90
C LEU A 416 -23.58 -18.33 3.66
N ASN A 417 -23.33 -19.55 4.14
CA ASN A 417 -24.22 -20.20 5.10
C ASN A 417 -23.83 -19.78 6.52
N LEU A 418 -24.43 -18.70 7.01
CA LEU A 418 -24.12 -18.14 8.33
C LEU A 418 -24.68 -19.04 9.43
N THR A 419 -23.79 -19.53 10.30
CA THR A 419 -24.14 -20.40 11.43
C THR A 419 -24.10 -19.59 12.72
N ASP A 420 -25.15 -19.71 13.53
CA ASP A 420 -25.18 -19.14 14.88
C ASP A 420 -24.26 -19.95 15.82
N ILE A 421 -23.17 -19.32 16.28
CA ILE A 421 -22.12 -19.97 17.08
C ILE A 421 -21.95 -19.31 18.45
N ASP A 422 -21.38 -20.04 19.41
CA ASP A 422 -20.82 -19.42 20.60
C ASP A 422 -19.53 -18.69 20.18
N ALA A 423 -19.57 -17.36 20.26
CA ALA A 423 -18.51 -16.50 19.80
C ALA A 423 -17.61 -16.00 20.94
N SER A 424 -17.80 -16.53 22.16
CA SER A 424 -17.01 -16.15 23.33
C SER A 424 -15.52 -16.15 23.01
N HIS A 425 -14.89 -15.00 23.17
CA HIS A 425 -13.45 -14.77 22.99
C HIS A 425 -12.89 -14.88 21.58
N LEU A 426 -13.74 -15.11 20.56
CA LEU A 426 -13.38 -14.80 19.18
C LEU A 426 -13.19 -13.29 19.03
N VAL A 427 -12.50 -12.88 17.97
CA VAL A 427 -12.17 -11.47 17.74
C VAL A 427 -12.76 -11.00 16.42
N PHE A 428 -13.47 -9.88 16.47
CA PHE A 428 -13.98 -9.22 15.27
C PHE A 428 -12.84 -8.90 14.30
N HIS A 429 -13.05 -9.18 13.01
CA HIS A 429 -11.99 -9.03 12.02
C HIS A 429 -11.61 -7.56 11.78
N LYS A 430 -12.62 -6.67 11.80
CA LYS A 430 -12.49 -5.24 11.54
C LYS A 430 -13.67 -4.45 12.09
N VAL A 431 -13.50 -3.14 12.22
CA VAL A 431 -14.58 -2.16 12.35
C VAL A 431 -14.41 -1.09 11.27
N ALA A 432 -15.46 -0.84 10.49
CA ALA A 432 -15.40 0.07 9.35
C ALA A 432 -16.77 0.59 8.96
N ASP A 433 -16.76 1.50 7.99
CA ASP A 433 -17.93 2.15 7.43
C ASP A 433 -18.78 1.15 6.63
N GLU A 434 -20.08 1.40 6.57
CA GLU A 434 -21.01 0.61 5.75
C GLU A 434 -20.65 0.67 4.26
N SER A 435 -20.19 1.82 3.79
CA SER A 435 -19.81 2.09 2.40
C SER A 435 -18.60 3.00 2.34
N TRP A 436 -17.81 2.88 1.27
CA TRP A 436 -16.61 3.71 1.10
C TRP A 436 -16.98 5.19 1.06
N THR A 437 -16.29 5.98 1.88
CA THR A 437 -16.36 7.44 1.84
C THR A 437 -15.43 8.03 0.77
N GLY A 438 -15.77 9.20 0.24
CA GLY A 438 -14.99 9.91 -0.79
C GLY A 438 -13.81 10.72 -0.24
N ILE A 439 -12.99 11.24 -1.15
CA ILE A 439 -11.85 12.13 -0.86
C ILE A 439 -12.19 13.55 -1.34
N PRO A 440 -11.91 14.62 -0.57
CA PRO A 440 -11.29 14.60 0.76
C PRO A 440 -12.33 14.41 1.89
N LEU A 441 -11.92 13.82 3.02
CA LEU A 441 -12.77 13.66 4.20
C LEU A 441 -11.92 13.58 5.47
N ALA A 442 -12.14 14.48 6.43
CA ALA A 442 -11.46 14.40 7.72
C ALA A 442 -12.17 13.38 8.63
N PRO A 443 -11.47 12.65 9.51
CA PRO A 443 -12.08 11.62 10.36
C PRO A 443 -13.28 12.09 11.20
N HIS A 444 -13.27 13.33 11.69
CA HIS A 444 -14.37 13.90 12.49
C HIS A 444 -15.58 14.34 11.66
N GLN A 445 -15.46 14.36 10.33
CA GLN A 445 -16.52 14.72 9.39
C GLN A 445 -17.20 13.50 8.80
N ASP A 446 -16.66 12.31 9.06
CA ASP A 446 -17.26 11.05 8.67
C ASP A 446 -18.60 10.85 9.37
N LYS A 447 -19.62 10.51 8.59
CA LYS A 447 -20.99 10.31 9.06
C LYS A 447 -21.52 8.94 8.65
N GLU A 448 -20.72 8.12 7.98
CA GLU A 448 -21.14 6.78 7.62
C GLU A 448 -21.39 5.97 8.88
N LYS A 449 -22.41 5.10 8.81
CA LYS A 449 -22.67 4.18 9.91
C LYS A 449 -21.57 3.13 9.93
N ARG A 450 -21.01 2.86 11.11
CA ARG A 450 -19.93 1.90 11.29
C ARG A 450 -20.42 0.63 11.95
N TYR A 451 -19.75 -0.46 11.60
CA TYR A 451 -20.08 -1.81 12.03
C TYR A 451 -18.80 -2.57 12.32
N VAL A 452 -18.85 -3.47 13.31
CA VAL A 452 -17.91 -4.59 13.34
C VAL A 452 -18.28 -5.58 12.23
N GLY A 453 -17.27 -6.04 11.50
CA GLY A 453 -17.40 -7.18 10.60
C GLY A 453 -17.57 -8.49 11.39
N GLN A 454 -17.65 -9.61 10.69
CA GLN A 454 -17.65 -10.93 11.34
C GLN A 454 -16.36 -11.16 12.15
N PRO A 455 -16.39 -11.99 13.21
CA PRO A 455 -15.14 -12.52 13.74
C PRO A 455 -14.44 -13.41 12.71
N SER A 456 -13.13 -13.54 12.85
CA SER A 456 -12.34 -14.49 12.06
C SER A 456 -11.33 -15.19 12.94
N THR A 457 -10.95 -16.41 12.56
CA THR A 457 -9.91 -17.17 13.23
C THR A 457 -8.55 -16.47 13.10
N ALA A 458 -8.25 -15.87 11.93
CA ALA A 458 -7.05 -15.05 11.72
C ALA A 458 -6.93 -13.91 12.74
N ALA A 459 -7.97 -13.07 12.85
CA ALA A 459 -8.00 -11.96 13.82
C ALA A 459 -7.88 -12.44 15.27
N THR A 460 -8.49 -13.59 15.58
CA THR A 460 -8.43 -14.21 16.91
C THR A 460 -7.00 -14.66 17.24
N LEU A 461 -6.30 -15.29 16.30
CA LEU A 461 -4.91 -15.72 16.48
C LEU A 461 -3.93 -14.53 16.50
N ASN A 462 -4.19 -13.48 15.72
CA ASN A 462 -3.44 -12.22 15.80
C ASN A 462 -3.53 -11.61 17.20
N LEU A 463 -4.73 -11.55 17.81
CA LEU A 463 -4.87 -11.13 19.21
C LEU A 463 -4.16 -12.09 20.18
N ALA A 464 -4.22 -13.40 19.94
CA ALA A 464 -3.51 -14.37 20.78
C ALA A 464 -2.00 -14.13 20.79
N ALA A 465 -1.41 -13.90 19.62
CA ALA A 465 0.01 -13.59 19.48
C ALA A 465 0.37 -12.25 20.16
N ILE A 466 -0.34 -11.17 19.82
CA ILE A 466 -0.08 -9.83 20.38
C ILE A 466 -0.36 -9.75 21.88
N GLY A 467 -1.41 -10.41 22.38
CA GLY A 467 -1.69 -10.45 23.81
C GLY A 467 -0.61 -11.19 24.59
N ALA A 468 -0.01 -12.24 24.03
CA ALA A 468 1.13 -12.93 24.64
C ALA A 468 2.38 -12.04 24.65
N GLN A 469 2.71 -11.38 23.53
CA GLN A 469 3.82 -10.42 23.45
C GLN A 469 3.64 -9.22 24.39
N CYS A 470 2.44 -8.64 24.43
CA CYS A 470 2.07 -7.62 25.40
C CYS A 470 2.30 -8.12 26.84
N ALA A 471 1.81 -9.31 27.17
CA ALA A 471 1.90 -9.82 28.54
C ALA A 471 3.35 -9.90 29.05
N ARG A 472 4.30 -10.36 28.24
CA ARG A 472 5.71 -10.44 28.66
C ARG A 472 6.38 -9.07 28.74
N ILE A 473 6.12 -8.17 27.80
CA ILE A 473 6.73 -6.83 27.77
C ILE A 473 6.25 -5.99 28.95
N TRP A 474 4.93 -5.98 29.22
CA TRP A 474 4.35 -5.13 30.26
C TRP A 474 4.41 -5.72 31.66
N LYS A 475 4.95 -6.93 31.85
CA LYS A 475 4.94 -7.63 33.15
C LYS A 475 5.44 -6.77 34.30
N ASP A 476 6.54 -6.04 34.07
CA ASP A 476 7.21 -5.19 35.06
C ASP A 476 6.95 -3.68 34.83
N ILE A 477 6.18 -3.33 33.79
CA ILE A 477 5.78 -1.95 33.46
C ILE A 477 4.39 -1.65 34.03
N ASP A 478 3.42 -2.50 33.71
CA ASP A 478 2.03 -2.43 34.16
C ASP A 478 1.49 -3.86 34.31
N SER A 479 1.63 -4.40 35.53
CA SER A 479 1.32 -5.81 35.79
C SER A 479 -0.16 -6.17 35.62
N ASP A 480 -1.07 -5.19 35.71
CA ASP A 480 -2.51 -5.43 35.52
C ASP A 480 -2.86 -5.43 34.03
N PHE A 481 -2.27 -4.51 33.25
CA PHE A 481 -2.35 -4.57 31.79
C PHE A 481 -1.73 -5.86 31.23
N SER A 482 -0.57 -6.27 31.74
CA SER A 482 0.07 -7.54 31.39
C SER A 482 -0.86 -8.75 31.61
N LYS A 483 -1.52 -8.84 32.79
CA LYS A 483 -2.50 -9.91 33.08
C LYS A 483 -3.71 -9.86 32.16
N LYS A 484 -4.21 -8.66 31.83
CA LYS A 484 -5.32 -8.46 30.88
C LYS A 484 -4.93 -9.00 29.50
N CYS A 485 -3.76 -8.63 29.00
CA CYS A 485 -3.21 -9.12 27.74
C CYS A 485 -3.06 -10.65 27.73
N LEU A 486 -2.48 -11.24 28.78
CA LEU A 486 -2.31 -12.70 28.85
C LEU A 486 -3.65 -13.44 28.86
N THR A 487 -4.61 -12.95 29.66
CA THR A 487 -5.95 -13.55 29.75
C THR A 487 -6.65 -13.51 28.39
N ALA A 488 -6.61 -12.37 27.71
CA ALA A 488 -7.19 -12.23 26.37
C ALA A 488 -6.52 -13.18 25.38
N ALA A 489 -5.19 -13.35 25.45
CA ALA A 489 -4.43 -14.21 24.56
C ALA A 489 -4.78 -15.69 24.72
N GLU A 490 -4.81 -16.19 25.95
CA GLU A 490 -5.15 -17.59 26.24
C GLU A 490 -6.61 -17.89 25.85
N ASN A 491 -7.53 -16.96 26.13
CA ASN A 491 -8.92 -17.08 25.73
C ASN A 491 -9.09 -17.10 24.19
N ALA A 492 -8.37 -16.22 23.48
CA ALA A 492 -8.40 -16.17 22.02
C ALA A 492 -7.85 -17.47 21.41
N TRP A 493 -6.74 -17.99 21.93
CA TRP A 493 -6.19 -19.29 21.52
C TRP A 493 -7.22 -20.42 21.69
N GLU A 494 -7.88 -20.51 22.84
CA GLU A 494 -8.90 -21.52 23.08
C GLU A 494 -10.10 -21.37 22.12
N ALA A 495 -10.52 -20.14 21.84
CA ALA A 495 -11.63 -19.85 20.93
C ALA A 495 -11.30 -20.20 19.47
N ALA A 496 -10.08 -19.88 19.02
CA ALA A 496 -9.59 -20.22 17.69
C ALA A 496 -9.49 -21.74 17.49
N ASN A 497 -9.02 -22.49 18.50
CA ASN A 497 -8.97 -23.96 18.41
C ASN A 497 -10.36 -24.61 18.37
N LYS A 498 -11.38 -23.98 18.96
CA LYS A 498 -12.79 -24.43 18.87
C LYS A 498 -13.43 -24.07 17.53
N ASN A 499 -12.98 -22.96 16.92
CA ASN A 499 -13.51 -22.44 15.66
C ASN A 499 -12.35 -22.15 14.68
N PRO A 500 -11.69 -23.18 14.12
CA PRO A 500 -10.46 -23.01 13.36
C PRO A 500 -10.67 -22.51 11.91
N GLU A 501 -11.91 -22.48 11.42
CA GLU A 501 -12.23 -22.25 10.01
C GLU A 501 -13.25 -21.12 9.83
N ILE A 502 -13.07 -19.99 10.52
CA ILE A 502 -13.88 -18.78 10.29
C ILE A 502 -13.04 -17.76 9.53
N TYR A 503 -13.42 -17.52 8.27
CA TYR A 503 -12.64 -16.70 7.35
C TYR A 503 -13.29 -15.33 7.08
N ALA A 504 -12.45 -14.35 6.76
CA ALA A 504 -12.87 -13.06 6.22
C ALA A 504 -13.02 -13.13 4.69
N TYR A 505 -13.83 -12.24 4.12
CA TYR A 505 -14.15 -12.24 2.70
C TYR A 505 -14.25 -10.81 2.17
N ASN A 506 -14.06 -10.66 0.85
CA ASN A 506 -14.25 -9.40 0.13
C ASN A 506 -15.70 -9.17 -0.29
N ASN A 507 -16.57 -9.02 0.71
CA ASN A 507 -18.02 -8.88 0.53
C ASN A 507 -18.61 -7.61 1.17
N PHE A 508 -17.81 -6.74 1.79
CA PHE A 508 -18.28 -5.46 2.36
C PHE A 508 -17.91 -4.28 1.46
N LEU A 509 -18.78 -3.27 1.40
CA LEU A 509 -18.65 -2.16 0.45
C LEU A 509 -17.87 -0.94 0.98
N GLY A 510 -17.49 -0.92 2.26
CA GLY A 510 -16.84 0.24 2.89
C GLY A 510 -15.51 -0.05 3.54
N SER A 511 -14.86 -1.16 3.19
CA SER A 511 -13.59 -1.54 3.79
C SER A 511 -12.85 -2.61 3.00
N GLY A 512 -11.53 -2.63 3.17
CA GLY A 512 -10.68 -3.71 2.67
C GLY A 512 -11.07 -5.07 3.27
N PRO A 513 -10.79 -6.18 2.57
CA PRO A 513 -11.18 -7.50 3.04
C PRO A 513 -10.26 -8.04 4.13
N TYR A 514 -8.94 -7.85 3.95
CA TYR A 514 -7.90 -8.58 4.69
C TYR A 514 -8.23 -10.09 4.81
N ASP A 515 -8.74 -10.68 3.72
CA ASP A 515 -9.14 -12.08 3.68
C ASP A 515 -7.92 -13.00 3.70
N ASP A 516 -8.06 -14.13 4.39
CA ASP A 516 -7.02 -15.14 4.48
C ASP A 516 -7.70 -16.50 4.72
N PHE A 517 -7.30 -17.49 3.92
CA PHE A 517 -7.88 -18.83 3.89
C PHE A 517 -6.88 -19.92 4.31
N ASN A 518 -5.66 -19.55 4.68
CA ASN A 518 -4.64 -20.48 5.16
C ASN A 518 -4.06 -20.00 6.49
N LEU A 519 -4.55 -20.56 7.59
CA LEU A 519 -4.26 -20.06 8.93
C LEU A 519 -3.17 -20.85 9.67
N VAL A 520 -2.43 -21.70 8.95
CA VAL A 520 -1.43 -22.59 9.56
C VAL A 520 -0.31 -21.77 10.21
N ASP A 521 0.04 -20.64 9.61
CA ASP A 521 1.04 -19.72 10.12
C ASP A 521 0.56 -18.88 11.31
N GLU A 522 -0.68 -18.39 11.32
CA GLU A 522 -1.25 -17.70 12.49
C GLU A 522 -1.30 -18.63 13.71
N PHE A 523 -1.68 -19.90 13.51
CA PHE A 523 -1.67 -20.89 14.58
C PHE A 523 -0.25 -21.13 15.11
N TYR A 524 0.73 -21.23 14.21
CA TYR A 524 2.13 -21.36 14.59
C TYR A 524 2.65 -20.13 15.35
N TRP A 525 2.33 -18.93 14.86
CA TRP A 525 2.73 -17.68 15.47
C TRP A 525 2.13 -17.49 16.86
N ALA A 526 0.81 -17.62 17.01
CA ALA A 526 0.15 -17.52 18.30
C ALA A 526 0.65 -18.55 19.31
N ALA A 527 0.81 -19.82 18.91
CA ALA A 527 1.35 -20.87 19.78
C ALA A 527 2.76 -20.54 20.26
N THR A 528 3.60 -20.02 19.37
CA THR A 528 4.98 -19.65 19.68
C THR A 528 5.04 -18.51 20.68
N GLU A 529 4.30 -17.41 20.45
CA GLU A 529 4.28 -16.26 21.36
C GLU A 529 3.74 -16.63 22.75
N LEU A 530 2.68 -17.46 22.80
CA LEU A 530 2.13 -17.99 24.05
C LEU A 530 3.14 -18.88 24.78
N PHE A 531 3.88 -19.73 24.06
CA PHE A 531 4.89 -20.58 24.67
C PHE A 531 6.05 -19.76 25.23
N ILE A 532 6.60 -18.82 24.45
CA ILE A 532 7.66 -17.91 24.90
C ILE A 532 7.25 -17.18 26.19
N THR A 533 5.99 -16.76 26.26
CA THR A 533 5.47 -15.98 27.38
C THR A 533 5.16 -16.81 28.62
N THR A 534 4.71 -18.06 28.46
CA THR A 534 4.13 -18.85 29.57
C THR A 534 4.90 -20.12 29.95
N GLY A 535 5.75 -20.64 29.07
CA GLY A 535 6.41 -21.93 29.24
C GLY A 535 5.48 -23.16 29.21
N LYS A 536 4.17 -22.99 28.95
CA LYS A 536 3.20 -24.11 28.98
C LYS A 536 3.45 -25.07 27.81
N SER A 537 3.62 -26.36 28.12
CA SER A 537 3.99 -27.38 27.12
C SER A 537 2.97 -27.56 25.99
N GLY A 538 1.68 -27.32 26.22
CA GLY A 538 0.65 -27.42 25.17
C GLY A 538 0.89 -26.45 24.01
N TYR A 539 1.37 -25.23 24.29
CA TYR A 539 1.73 -24.27 23.26
C TYR A 539 3.03 -24.65 22.55
N LYS A 540 4.01 -25.20 23.28
CA LYS A 540 5.23 -25.77 22.70
C LYS A 540 4.89 -26.87 21.70
N ASP A 541 4.02 -27.81 22.10
CA ASP A 541 3.62 -28.93 21.26
C ASP A 541 2.90 -28.44 20.00
N ALA A 542 2.03 -27.43 20.11
CA ALA A 542 1.37 -26.82 18.95
C ALA A 542 2.37 -26.15 17.99
N ALA A 543 3.34 -25.39 18.53
CA ALA A 543 4.37 -24.74 17.73
C ALA A 543 5.28 -25.75 17.02
N VAL A 544 5.82 -26.74 17.75
CA VAL A 544 6.78 -27.73 17.22
C VAL A 544 6.12 -28.67 16.20
N ASN A 545 4.83 -28.98 16.36
CA ASN A 545 4.10 -29.82 15.41
C ASN A 545 3.59 -29.07 14.18
N SER A 546 3.75 -27.73 14.13
CA SER A 546 3.41 -26.97 12.93
C SER A 546 4.30 -27.40 11.75
N PRO A 547 3.75 -27.54 10.54
CA PRO A 547 4.55 -27.76 9.34
C PRO A 547 5.45 -26.54 8.99
N LEU A 548 5.21 -25.39 9.62
CA LEU A 548 5.96 -24.14 9.44
C LEU A 548 6.95 -23.87 10.60
N PHE A 549 7.19 -24.86 11.47
CA PHE A 549 8.11 -24.70 12.59
C PHE A 549 9.51 -24.27 12.12
N LEU A 550 10.00 -23.13 12.62
CA LEU A 550 11.25 -22.47 12.23
C LEU A 550 11.30 -21.99 10.76
N ASP A 551 10.13 -21.83 10.12
CA ASP A 551 10.09 -21.30 8.76
C ASP A 551 10.52 -19.84 8.72
N VAL A 552 11.21 -19.50 7.63
CA VAL A 552 11.74 -18.18 7.32
C VAL A 552 11.65 -17.98 5.81
N PRO A 553 11.68 -16.71 5.33
CA PRO A 553 11.69 -16.44 3.90
C PRO A 553 12.85 -17.12 3.20
N LYS A 554 12.62 -17.61 1.98
CA LYS A 554 13.68 -18.31 1.21
C LYS A 554 14.62 -17.36 0.50
N GLY A 555 14.19 -16.11 0.28
CA GLY A 555 14.94 -15.14 -0.51
C GLY A 555 15.09 -15.55 -1.97
N ASP A 556 14.03 -16.10 -2.55
CA ASP A 556 13.95 -16.42 -3.98
C ASP A 556 13.14 -15.35 -4.76
N ILE A 557 13.10 -15.48 -6.08
CA ILE A 557 12.36 -14.60 -6.99
C ILE A 557 10.83 -14.75 -6.85
N LYS A 558 10.37 -15.79 -6.15
CA LYS A 558 8.94 -16.01 -5.87
C LYS A 558 8.50 -15.42 -4.54
N THR A 559 9.42 -14.76 -3.83
CA THR A 559 9.22 -14.18 -2.50
C THR A 559 8.66 -15.22 -1.51
N THR A 560 9.07 -16.48 -1.67
CA THR A 560 8.50 -17.60 -0.89
C THR A 560 8.74 -17.37 0.60
N GLY A 561 7.65 -17.18 1.34
CA GLY A 561 7.66 -16.98 2.78
C GLY A 561 8.12 -15.59 3.23
N ASP A 562 8.23 -14.60 2.34
CA ASP A 562 8.37 -13.20 2.74
C ASP A 562 7.17 -12.80 3.61
N ILE A 563 7.40 -11.99 4.65
CA ILE A 563 6.34 -11.60 5.59
C ILE A 563 5.41 -10.55 5.00
N PHE A 564 4.13 -10.72 5.28
CA PHE A 564 3.06 -9.75 5.06
C PHE A 564 1.86 -10.19 5.90
N TRP A 565 0.74 -9.47 5.82
CA TRP A 565 -0.39 -9.67 6.73
C TRP A 565 -1.12 -11.03 6.57
N GLN A 566 -0.96 -11.77 5.45
CA GLN A 566 -1.45 -13.16 5.28
C GLN A 566 -0.36 -14.22 5.50
N TYR A 567 0.87 -13.83 5.86
CA TYR A 567 1.92 -14.80 6.14
C TYR A 567 2.78 -14.40 7.33
N THR A 568 2.44 -14.96 8.49
CA THR A 568 2.95 -14.56 9.80
C THR A 568 3.93 -15.55 10.43
N ALA A 569 4.19 -16.69 9.79
CA ALA A 569 5.07 -17.74 10.34
C ALA A 569 6.49 -17.25 10.68
N PRO A 570 7.16 -16.44 9.84
CA PRO A 570 8.49 -15.96 10.18
C PRO A 570 8.55 -15.02 11.38
N LEU A 571 7.43 -14.38 11.77
CA LEU A 571 7.35 -13.55 12.98
C LEU A 571 7.62 -14.42 14.21
N ALA A 572 7.04 -15.62 14.24
CA ALA A 572 7.27 -16.62 15.29
C ALA A 572 8.75 -17.04 15.38
N THR A 573 9.37 -17.30 14.22
CA THR A 573 10.77 -17.73 14.16
C THR A 573 11.73 -16.62 14.60
N LEU A 574 11.42 -15.35 14.28
CA LEU A 574 12.15 -14.19 14.80
C LEU A 574 12.04 -14.10 16.34
N SER A 575 10.84 -14.27 16.90
CA SER A 575 10.64 -14.29 18.36
C SER A 575 11.41 -15.44 19.04
N ILE A 576 11.45 -16.65 18.45
CA ILE A 576 12.25 -17.78 18.94
C ILE A 576 13.75 -17.45 18.96
N ALA A 577 14.23 -16.77 17.91
CA ALA A 577 15.65 -16.44 17.76
C ALA A 577 16.10 -15.32 18.71
N LEU A 578 15.20 -14.39 19.05
CA LEU A 578 15.47 -13.19 19.81
C LEU A 578 15.21 -13.34 21.31
N VAL A 579 13.98 -13.68 21.69
CA VAL A 579 13.48 -13.59 23.07
C VAL A 579 13.91 -14.83 23.87
N PRO A 580 14.47 -14.70 25.09
CA PRO A 580 14.76 -15.86 25.94
C PRO A 580 13.51 -16.72 26.17
N ASN A 581 13.65 -18.02 25.93
CA ASN A 581 12.52 -18.96 25.94
C ASN A 581 12.96 -20.37 26.37
N GLU A 582 11.99 -21.25 26.60
CA GLU A 582 12.19 -22.62 27.06
C GLU A 582 12.25 -23.67 25.93
N PHE A 583 12.48 -23.25 24.67
CA PHE A 583 12.87 -24.18 23.62
C PHE A 583 14.27 -24.74 23.88
N GLU A 584 14.54 -25.92 23.35
CA GLU A 584 15.87 -26.51 23.40
C GLU A 584 16.89 -25.58 22.72
N PRO A 585 18.11 -25.37 23.29
CA PRO A 585 19.06 -24.41 22.74
C PRO A 585 19.42 -24.61 21.25
N TYR A 586 19.35 -25.83 20.74
CA TYR A 586 19.60 -26.11 19.32
C TYR A 586 18.48 -25.56 18.41
N ILE A 587 17.26 -25.41 18.91
CA ILE A 587 16.13 -24.82 18.19
C ILE A 587 16.38 -23.32 17.99
N VAL A 588 16.76 -22.61 19.04
CA VAL A 588 17.13 -21.18 18.98
C VAL A 588 18.31 -20.97 18.03
N ALA A 589 19.34 -21.84 18.12
CA ALA A 589 20.47 -21.80 17.19
C ALA A 589 20.03 -22.04 15.73
N LYS A 590 19.08 -22.96 15.50
CA LYS A 590 18.57 -23.26 14.17
C LYS A 590 17.72 -22.11 13.60
N ALA A 591 16.92 -21.46 14.44
CA ALA A 591 16.16 -20.26 14.05
C ALA A 591 17.11 -19.16 13.55
N ARG A 592 18.18 -18.87 14.32
CA ARG A 592 19.22 -17.90 13.93
C ARG A 592 19.94 -18.29 12.65
N GLU A 593 20.31 -19.56 12.48
CA GLU A 593 20.94 -20.06 11.26
C GLU A 593 20.03 -19.86 10.03
N ASN A 594 18.74 -20.17 10.16
CA ASN A 594 17.75 -19.98 9.11
C ASN A 594 17.63 -18.49 8.73
N ILE A 595 17.55 -17.58 9.70
CA ILE A 595 17.49 -16.13 9.48
C ILE A 595 18.75 -15.60 8.78
N ILE A 596 19.95 -16.05 9.21
CA ILE A 596 21.21 -15.71 8.53
C ILE A 596 21.21 -16.23 7.09
N SER A 597 20.64 -17.40 6.83
CA SER A 597 20.50 -17.93 5.47
C SER A 597 19.58 -17.06 4.61
N THR A 598 18.45 -16.59 5.17
CA THR A 598 17.56 -15.63 4.50
C THR A 598 18.29 -14.34 4.15
N ALA A 599 19.03 -13.76 5.11
CA ALA A 599 19.81 -12.54 4.88
C ALA A 599 20.85 -12.70 3.75
N LYS A 600 21.55 -13.84 3.71
CA LYS A 600 22.46 -14.19 2.60
C LYS A 600 21.75 -14.26 1.26
N SER A 601 20.59 -14.90 1.20
CA SER A 601 19.81 -15.00 -0.04
C SER A 601 19.36 -13.63 -0.53
N TYR A 602 18.89 -12.74 0.35
CA TYR A 602 18.51 -11.37 -0.01
C TYR A 602 19.72 -10.54 -0.47
N GLN A 603 20.82 -10.57 0.28
CA GLN A 603 22.04 -9.84 -0.07
C GLN A 603 22.62 -10.31 -1.42
N ALA A 604 22.55 -11.61 -1.73
CA ALA A 604 22.99 -12.14 -3.01
C ALA A 604 22.16 -11.67 -4.22
N GLN A 605 20.94 -11.14 -4.02
CA GLN A 605 20.12 -10.60 -5.11
C GLN A 605 20.65 -9.27 -5.64
N ILE A 606 21.35 -8.49 -4.81
CA ILE A 606 21.86 -7.14 -5.16
C ILE A 606 22.71 -7.16 -6.43
N SER A 607 23.55 -8.18 -6.61
CA SER A 607 24.42 -8.27 -7.79
C SER A 607 23.68 -8.55 -9.09
N ASN A 608 22.42 -9.00 -9.01
CA ASN A 608 21.59 -9.37 -10.15
C ASN A 608 20.48 -8.33 -10.43
N GLU A 609 20.47 -7.21 -9.72
CA GLU A 609 19.46 -6.16 -9.83
C GLU A 609 20.14 -4.82 -10.17
N GLY A 610 19.64 -4.13 -11.20
CA GLY A 610 20.32 -2.97 -11.80
C GLY A 610 20.35 -1.73 -10.89
N TYR A 611 19.35 -1.59 -10.02
CA TYR A 611 19.25 -0.61 -8.92
C TYR A 611 19.87 -1.11 -7.61
N ALA A 612 20.57 -2.26 -7.64
CA ALA A 612 21.33 -2.81 -6.54
C ALA A 612 20.50 -3.06 -5.25
N ILE A 613 19.22 -3.45 -5.39
CA ILE A 613 18.35 -3.74 -4.24
C ILE A 613 18.33 -5.23 -3.87
N PRO A 614 18.01 -5.59 -2.60
CA PRO A 614 17.81 -6.98 -2.17
C PRO A 614 16.46 -7.56 -2.63
N TYR A 615 16.03 -7.26 -3.87
CA TYR A 615 14.73 -7.63 -4.43
C TYR A 615 14.76 -7.78 -5.96
N SER A 616 15.11 -8.98 -6.45
CA SER A 616 15.28 -9.26 -7.88
C SER A 616 14.02 -9.81 -8.58
N VAL A 617 12.83 -9.48 -8.09
CA VAL A 617 11.56 -9.89 -8.71
C VAL A 617 11.26 -9.03 -9.94
N GLU A 618 10.54 -9.57 -10.91
CA GLU A 618 10.13 -8.81 -12.11
C GLU A 618 8.73 -8.19 -11.95
N GLU A 619 7.83 -8.87 -11.24
CA GLU A 619 6.48 -8.38 -10.93
C GLU A 619 6.43 -7.85 -9.49
N TYR A 620 5.78 -6.70 -9.32
CA TYR A 620 5.71 -6.00 -8.03
C TYR A 620 4.27 -6.04 -7.51
N PRO A 621 4.02 -6.56 -6.29
CA PRO A 621 2.68 -6.59 -5.70
C PRO A 621 2.26 -5.23 -5.15
N TRP A 622 0.97 -5.09 -4.79
CA TRP A 622 0.48 -3.97 -3.98
C TRP A 622 1.25 -3.93 -2.66
N GLY A 623 1.87 -2.78 -2.37
CA GLY A 623 2.68 -2.61 -1.16
C GLY A 623 4.13 -3.09 -1.32
N SER A 624 4.64 -3.18 -2.55
CA SER A 624 5.99 -3.66 -2.85
C SER A 624 7.12 -2.95 -2.08
N ASN A 625 6.97 -1.67 -1.73
CA ASN A 625 7.93 -0.98 -0.89
C ASN A 625 8.03 -1.57 0.52
N SER A 626 6.92 -2.08 1.06
CA SER A 626 6.93 -2.78 2.34
C SER A 626 7.69 -4.10 2.26
N ASN A 627 7.73 -4.78 1.10
CA ASN A 627 8.59 -5.96 0.93
C ASN A 627 10.06 -5.60 1.12
N LEU A 628 10.53 -4.48 0.54
CA LEU A 628 11.91 -4.02 0.75
C LEU A 628 12.18 -3.70 2.22
N ALA A 629 11.28 -2.98 2.89
CA ALA A 629 11.43 -2.63 4.30
C ALA A 629 11.43 -3.89 5.20
N ASN A 630 10.51 -4.83 4.97
CA ASN A 630 10.43 -6.11 5.69
C ASN A 630 11.66 -7.00 5.46
N ARG A 631 12.20 -7.05 4.24
CA ARG A 631 13.47 -7.75 3.97
C ARG A 631 14.63 -7.11 4.73
N GLY A 632 14.60 -5.78 4.90
CA GLY A 632 15.52 -5.04 5.76
C GLY A 632 15.58 -5.58 7.19
N ILE A 633 14.44 -5.96 7.78
CA ILE A 633 14.37 -6.57 9.13
C ILE A 633 15.23 -7.84 9.19
N PHE A 634 15.07 -8.76 8.23
CA PHE A 634 15.85 -10.00 8.17
C PHE A 634 17.33 -9.76 7.89
N LEU A 635 17.68 -8.76 7.10
CA LEU A 635 19.06 -8.36 6.85
C LEU A 635 19.73 -7.85 8.14
N ILE A 636 19.05 -6.99 8.90
CA ILE A 636 19.58 -6.51 10.18
C ILE A 636 19.69 -7.65 11.19
N TYR A 637 18.70 -8.54 11.34
CA TYR A 637 18.85 -9.72 12.20
C TYR A 637 19.96 -10.68 11.71
N GLY A 638 20.16 -10.75 10.40
CA GLY A 638 21.30 -11.45 9.81
C GLY A 638 22.62 -10.90 10.34
N HIS A 639 22.76 -9.58 10.43
CA HIS A 639 23.91 -8.93 11.07
C HIS A 639 23.95 -9.24 12.56
N ASP A 640 22.88 -8.99 13.31
CA ASP A 640 22.84 -9.19 14.76
C ASP A 640 23.31 -10.59 15.19
N PHE A 641 22.95 -11.63 14.42
CA PHE A 641 23.30 -13.01 14.72
C PHE A 641 24.63 -13.50 14.13
N SER A 642 25.27 -12.74 13.24
CA SER A 642 26.51 -13.16 12.56
C SER A 642 27.69 -12.19 12.68
N GLY A 643 27.43 -10.91 12.98
CA GLY A 643 28.39 -9.81 12.91
C GLY A 643 28.74 -9.36 11.49
N ASP A 644 28.07 -9.88 10.46
CA ASP A 644 28.37 -9.53 9.07
C ASP A 644 27.69 -8.22 8.64
N VAL A 645 28.47 -7.14 8.66
CA VAL A 645 28.03 -5.79 8.29
C VAL A 645 27.55 -5.68 6.84
N SER A 646 27.88 -6.64 5.96
CA SER A 646 27.37 -6.63 4.58
C SER A 646 25.85 -6.74 4.50
N PHE A 647 25.20 -7.31 5.53
CA PHE A 647 23.74 -7.31 5.59
C PHE A 647 23.17 -5.94 5.94
N VAL A 648 23.84 -5.14 6.77
CA VAL A 648 23.43 -3.74 7.04
C VAL A 648 23.54 -2.90 5.78
N LYS A 649 24.61 -3.09 5.00
CA LYS A 649 24.77 -2.43 3.69
C LYS A 649 23.64 -2.80 2.73
N ALA A 650 23.30 -4.09 2.65
CA ALA A 650 22.18 -4.56 1.84
C ALA A 650 20.84 -3.95 2.27
N ALA A 651 20.63 -3.76 3.58
CA ALA A 651 19.45 -3.10 4.11
C ALA A 651 19.41 -1.60 3.72
N ALA A 652 20.56 -0.92 3.78
CA ALA A 652 20.71 0.45 3.31
C ALA A 652 20.43 0.58 1.80
N ASN A 653 20.84 -0.39 0.97
CA ASN A 653 20.50 -0.37 -0.46
C ASN A 653 18.98 -0.43 -0.72
N GLY A 654 18.23 -1.16 0.12
CA GLY A 654 16.77 -1.12 0.08
C GLY A 654 16.24 0.30 0.34
N MET A 655 16.78 1.00 1.35
CA MET A 655 16.42 2.39 1.61
C MET A 655 16.85 3.35 0.51
N ASP A 656 17.99 3.14 -0.15
CA ASP A 656 18.43 3.97 -1.27
C ASP A 656 17.41 3.99 -2.41
N TYR A 657 16.83 2.82 -2.70
CA TYR A 657 15.74 2.70 -3.66
C TYR A 657 14.48 3.41 -3.18
N LEU A 658 14.10 3.23 -1.90
CA LEU A 658 12.93 3.91 -1.33
C LEU A 658 13.07 5.44 -1.34
N LEU A 659 14.30 5.96 -1.36
CA LEU A 659 14.61 7.40 -1.31
C LEU A 659 15.04 8.00 -2.66
N GLY A 660 14.78 7.32 -3.77
CA GLY A 660 14.93 7.90 -5.13
C GLY A 660 15.93 7.21 -6.04
N GLY A 661 16.71 6.26 -5.55
CA GLY A 661 17.57 5.39 -6.34
C GLY A 661 16.79 4.31 -7.11
N ASN A 662 15.72 4.70 -7.80
CA ASN A 662 14.76 3.79 -8.46
C ASN A 662 14.37 4.30 -9.86
N PRO A 663 13.67 3.50 -10.69
CA PRO A 663 13.31 3.86 -12.06
C PRO A 663 12.54 5.16 -12.27
N LEU A 664 11.81 5.60 -11.25
CA LEU A 664 10.97 6.78 -11.34
C LEU A 664 11.64 8.02 -10.75
N ASN A 665 12.88 7.86 -10.26
CA ASN A 665 13.67 8.91 -9.61
C ASN A 665 12.85 9.65 -8.55
N ILE A 666 12.04 8.93 -7.76
CA ILE A 666 11.11 9.49 -6.78
C ILE A 666 11.37 8.89 -5.39
N SER A 667 11.35 9.71 -4.35
CA SER A 667 11.34 9.19 -2.99
C SER A 667 9.92 8.78 -2.59
N TYR A 668 9.77 7.54 -2.17
CA TYR A 668 8.51 6.94 -1.71
C TYR A 668 8.19 7.22 -0.24
N VAL A 669 9.03 7.99 0.45
CA VAL A 669 8.78 8.45 1.82
C VAL A 669 8.38 9.92 1.75
N THR A 670 7.16 10.22 2.21
CA THR A 670 6.64 11.60 2.20
C THR A 670 7.59 12.55 2.92
N GLY A 671 7.82 13.73 2.35
CA GLY A 671 8.66 14.79 2.96
C GLY A 671 10.18 14.54 2.96
N TYR A 672 10.66 13.40 2.45
CA TYR A 672 12.09 13.09 2.38
C TYR A 672 12.55 12.99 0.93
N GLY A 673 13.61 13.72 0.57
CA GLY A 673 14.12 13.82 -0.80
C GLY A 673 13.58 15.05 -1.55
N GLN A 674 14.27 15.44 -2.63
CA GLN A 674 13.93 16.65 -3.41
C GLN A 674 12.72 16.45 -4.33
N TYR A 675 12.41 15.21 -4.68
CA TYR A 675 11.23 14.78 -5.41
C TYR A 675 10.60 13.61 -4.67
N ALA A 676 9.96 13.93 -3.54
CA ALA A 676 9.20 13.01 -2.72
C ALA A 676 7.74 12.95 -3.18
N VAL A 677 7.08 11.83 -2.88
CA VAL A 677 5.63 11.67 -3.05
C VAL A 677 4.86 12.73 -2.26
N GLU A 678 3.88 13.36 -2.93
CA GLU A 678 3.09 14.47 -2.37
C GLU A 678 1.57 14.19 -2.37
N GLN A 679 1.09 13.18 -3.11
CA GLN A 679 -0.34 12.94 -3.33
C GLN A 679 -0.78 11.53 -2.94
N PRO A 680 -0.47 11.04 -1.72
CA PRO A 680 -0.88 9.71 -1.32
C PRO A 680 -2.41 9.56 -1.32
N HIS A 681 -2.90 8.36 -1.61
CA HIS A 681 -4.30 8.01 -1.43
C HIS A 681 -4.65 8.04 0.06
N HIS A 682 -5.12 9.18 0.54
CA HIS A 682 -5.44 9.41 1.95
C HIS A 682 -6.58 10.43 2.09
N ARG A 683 -7.63 10.10 2.84
CA ARG A 683 -8.82 10.98 2.96
C ARG A 683 -8.54 12.34 3.58
N PHE A 684 -7.68 12.39 4.59
CA PHE A 684 -7.29 13.63 5.26
C PHE A 684 -6.09 14.36 4.64
N TRP A 685 -5.02 13.66 4.22
CA TRP A 685 -3.86 14.28 3.53
C TRP A 685 -4.13 14.52 2.05
N ALA A 686 -5.16 15.32 1.78
CA ALA A 686 -5.80 15.43 0.48
C ALA A 686 -5.77 16.86 -0.09
N ASN A 687 -4.69 17.61 0.17
CA ASN A 687 -4.53 18.99 -0.30
C ASN A 687 -4.78 19.17 -1.81
N VAL A 688 -4.35 18.19 -2.63
CA VAL A 688 -4.57 18.21 -4.08
C VAL A 688 -6.06 18.13 -4.47
N ALA A 689 -6.89 17.48 -3.65
CA ALA A 689 -8.33 17.43 -3.86
C ALA A 689 -9.04 18.68 -3.31
N SER A 690 -8.50 19.28 -2.24
CA SER A 690 -8.97 20.56 -1.70
C SER A 690 -7.90 21.23 -0.84
N GLU A 691 -7.60 22.50 -1.14
CA GLU A 691 -6.59 23.29 -0.41
C GLU A 691 -6.87 23.47 1.09
N GLN A 692 -8.09 23.15 1.55
CA GLN A 692 -8.47 23.17 2.98
C GLN A 692 -7.91 21.98 3.77
N PHE A 693 -7.48 20.93 3.09
CA PHE A 693 -6.88 19.74 3.68
C PHE A 693 -5.36 19.82 3.64
N PRO A 694 -4.65 19.26 4.62
CA PRO A 694 -3.19 19.34 4.68
C PRO A 694 -2.52 18.51 3.58
N LYS A 695 -1.28 18.88 3.26
CA LYS A 695 -0.32 18.00 2.58
C LYS A 695 0.03 16.80 3.47
N PRO A 696 0.57 15.68 2.95
CA PRO A 696 1.01 14.59 3.81
C PRO A 696 2.04 15.04 4.86
N ALA A 697 1.99 14.39 6.02
CA ALA A 697 3.06 14.53 7.01
C ALA A 697 4.35 13.87 6.49
N PRO A 698 5.54 14.30 6.92
CA PRO A 698 6.78 13.60 6.57
C PRO A 698 6.83 12.21 7.23
N GLY A 699 7.60 11.28 6.64
CA GLY A 699 7.90 9.97 7.23
C GLY A 699 6.88 8.86 6.97
N ALA A 700 5.99 9.02 5.99
CA ALA A 700 5.03 7.99 5.62
C ALA A 700 5.46 7.23 4.36
N LEU A 701 5.49 5.90 4.42
CA LEU A 701 5.84 5.03 3.30
C LEU A 701 4.62 4.76 2.42
N ILE A 702 4.69 5.14 1.14
CA ILE A 702 3.64 4.74 0.18
C ILE A 702 3.84 3.29 -0.31
N GLY A 703 2.77 2.67 -0.81
CA GLY A 703 2.77 1.26 -1.23
C GLY A 703 3.82 0.89 -2.28
N GLY A 704 4.01 1.74 -3.27
CA GLY A 704 5.06 1.63 -4.29
C GLY A 704 4.57 1.04 -5.60
N PRO A 705 5.50 0.64 -6.49
CA PRO A 705 5.14 0.02 -7.75
C PRO A 705 4.24 -1.19 -7.57
N ASN A 706 3.22 -1.31 -8.40
CA ASN A 706 2.34 -2.47 -8.45
C ASN A 706 2.05 -2.82 -9.91
N SER A 707 2.58 -3.95 -10.35
CA SER A 707 2.40 -4.49 -11.70
C SER A 707 1.49 -5.71 -11.74
N ILE A 708 0.81 -6.02 -10.63
CA ILE A 708 -0.05 -7.22 -10.49
C ILE A 708 -1.53 -6.81 -10.42
N SER A 709 -1.88 -5.87 -9.54
CA SER A 709 -3.25 -5.40 -9.38
C SER A 709 -3.43 -4.02 -10.01
N PHE A 710 -4.28 -3.94 -11.03
CA PHE A 710 -4.66 -2.71 -11.73
C PHE A 710 -6.14 -2.37 -11.50
N SER A 711 -6.64 -2.60 -10.27
CA SER A 711 -8.06 -2.51 -9.94
C SER A 711 -8.58 -1.08 -9.74
N ASP A 712 -7.70 -0.09 -9.60
CA ASP A 712 -8.09 1.32 -9.57
C ASP A 712 -8.08 1.96 -10.96
N PRO A 713 -8.87 3.03 -11.19
CA PRO A 713 -8.96 3.69 -12.49
C PRO A 713 -7.60 4.13 -13.06
N ILE A 714 -6.71 4.65 -12.22
CA ILE A 714 -5.41 5.14 -12.68
C ILE A 714 -4.53 3.96 -13.11
N ALA A 715 -4.45 2.94 -12.26
CA ALA A 715 -3.71 1.72 -12.51
C ALA A 715 -4.24 0.99 -13.76
N SER A 716 -5.56 0.92 -13.98
CA SER A 716 -6.13 0.26 -15.17
C SER A 716 -5.61 0.88 -16.48
N GLY A 717 -5.39 2.20 -16.50
CA GLY A 717 -4.79 2.93 -17.62
C GLY A 717 -3.28 2.68 -17.80
N MET A 718 -2.59 2.18 -16.78
CA MET A 718 -1.17 1.84 -16.79
C MET A 718 -0.90 0.40 -17.23
N GLN A 719 -1.91 -0.49 -17.18
CA GLN A 719 -1.75 -1.89 -17.57
C GLN A 719 -1.17 -2.01 -18.99
N GLY A 720 -0.03 -2.69 -19.13
CA GLY A 720 0.68 -2.85 -20.41
C GLY A 720 1.48 -1.63 -20.88
N ASN A 721 1.41 -0.50 -20.18
CA ASN A 721 2.17 0.73 -20.45
C ASN A 721 3.32 0.96 -19.44
N CYS A 722 3.45 0.08 -18.45
CA CYS A 722 4.54 0.06 -17.48
C CYS A 722 5.04 -1.38 -17.29
N THR A 723 6.17 -1.54 -16.60
CA THR A 723 6.77 -2.85 -16.27
C THR A 723 7.35 -2.80 -14.85
N GLY A 724 6.98 -3.77 -14.01
CA GLY A 724 7.51 -3.95 -12.66
C GLY A 724 7.68 -2.65 -11.89
N GLN A 725 8.93 -2.26 -11.66
CA GLN A 725 9.33 -1.08 -10.89
C GLN A 725 8.83 0.27 -11.45
N THR A 726 8.42 0.32 -12.73
CA THR A 726 7.90 1.55 -13.36
C THR A 726 6.39 1.69 -13.23
N CYS A 727 5.69 0.69 -12.68
CA CYS A 727 4.23 0.72 -12.48
C CYS A 727 3.84 1.48 -11.21
N PHE A 728 4.13 2.78 -11.17
CA PHE A 728 3.71 3.68 -10.10
C PHE A 728 3.45 5.10 -10.64
N VAL A 729 2.51 5.80 -10.00
CA VAL A 729 2.29 7.23 -10.22
C VAL A 729 1.86 7.90 -8.92
N ASP A 730 2.42 9.08 -8.64
CA ASP A 730 2.04 9.89 -7.47
C ASP A 730 0.75 10.67 -7.76
N LYS A 731 -0.37 9.99 -7.56
CA LYS A 731 -1.72 10.55 -7.68
C LYS A 731 -2.62 10.04 -6.57
N ILE A 732 -3.48 10.91 -6.07
CA ILE A 732 -4.40 10.60 -4.96
C ILE A 732 -5.44 9.52 -5.32
N GLY A 733 -5.76 9.33 -6.60
CA GLY A 733 -6.66 8.27 -7.07
C GLY A 733 -6.01 6.89 -7.25
N ALA A 734 -4.69 6.75 -7.10
CA ALA A 734 -3.96 5.52 -7.41
C ALA A 734 -3.83 4.62 -6.16
N TRP A 735 -4.93 4.16 -5.57
CA TRP A 735 -4.88 3.43 -4.29
C TRP A 735 -4.08 2.13 -4.34
N THR A 736 -3.99 1.46 -5.49
CA THR A 736 -3.21 0.22 -5.61
C THR A 736 -1.69 0.43 -5.61
N MET A 737 -1.22 1.69 -5.69
CA MET A 737 0.19 2.06 -5.83
C MET A 737 0.63 3.12 -4.81
N ASN A 738 -0.23 4.09 -4.52
CA ASN A 738 0.11 5.32 -3.80
C ASN A 738 -0.68 5.52 -2.50
N GLU A 739 -1.33 4.47 -1.99
CA GLU A 739 -1.86 4.48 -0.61
C GLU A 739 -0.73 4.50 0.42
N ILE A 740 -1.07 4.67 1.69
CA ILE A 740 -0.20 4.55 2.87
C ILE A 740 -0.93 3.68 3.89
N THR A 741 -0.23 2.83 4.63
CA THR A 741 -0.82 1.96 5.65
C THR A 741 0.07 1.78 6.89
N ILE A 742 -0.53 1.36 8.00
CA ILE A 742 0.17 1.02 9.25
C ILE A 742 1.20 -0.10 9.07
N ASN A 743 0.91 -1.14 8.30
CA ASN A 743 1.81 -2.28 8.11
C ASN A 743 2.96 -2.00 7.15
N TRP A 744 2.91 -0.90 6.39
CA TRP A 744 4.04 -0.43 5.60
C TRP A 744 4.91 0.53 6.41
N ASN A 745 4.30 1.35 7.27
CA ASN A 745 5.06 2.28 8.09
C ASN A 745 5.79 1.61 9.28
N ALA A 746 5.25 0.52 9.83
CA ALA A 746 5.90 -0.20 10.92
C ALA A 746 7.31 -0.72 10.55
N PRO A 747 7.52 -1.40 9.40
CA PRO A 747 8.88 -1.77 8.99
C PRO A 747 9.73 -0.57 8.56
N LEU A 748 9.14 0.57 8.13
CA LEU A 748 9.91 1.81 7.93
C LEU A 748 10.47 2.33 9.27
N VAL A 749 9.66 2.40 10.33
CA VAL A 749 10.13 2.75 11.68
C VAL A 749 11.23 1.82 12.12
N TRP A 750 11.02 0.51 11.95
CA TRP A 750 11.99 -0.52 12.32
C TRP A 750 13.34 -0.31 11.60
N LEU A 751 13.31 -0.18 10.28
CA LEU A 751 14.51 -0.13 9.45
C LEU A 751 15.27 1.18 9.60
N THR A 752 14.57 2.32 9.62
CA THR A 752 15.21 3.64 9.83
C THR A 752 15.85 3.73 11.21
N THR A 753 15.21 3.15 12.24
CA THR A 753 15.78 3.07 13.59
C THR A 753 17.06 2.22 13.58
N ALA A 754 17.02 1.01 13.01
CA ALA A 754 18.17 0.11 12.97
C ALA A 754 19.36 0.68 12.19
N LEU A 755 19.11 1.37 11.07
CA LEU A 755 20.17 2.00 10.27
C LEU A 755 20.78 3.22 10.98
N ASP A 756 20.05 3.88 11.87
CA ASP A 756 20.51 5.02 12.66
C ASP A 756 21.38 4.62 13.87
N GLU A 757 21.45 3.33 14.22
CA GLU A 757 22.27 2.79 15.33
C GLU A 757 23.79 2.93 15.10
N GLY A 758 24.20 3.35 13.90
CA GLY A 758 25.57 3.73 13.61
C GLY A 758 26.52 2.61 13.22
N GLN A 759 25.99 1.43 12.87
CA GLN A 759 26.76 0.30 12.32
C GLN A 759 27.50 0.68 11.01
N LEU A 760 27.05 1.72 10.30
CA LEU A 760 27.66 2.25 9.08
C LEU A 760 28.23 3.66 9.25
N ASN A 761 28.39 4.17 10.48
CA ASN A 761 28.88 5.53 10.71
C ASN A 761 30.42 5.63 10.80
N ASN A 762 31.10 4.58 11.27
CA ASN A 762 32.55 4.59 11.55
C ASN A 762 33.33 3.55 10.76
#